data_AF-A0A0B4VLB1-F1
#
_entry.id   AF-A0A0B4VLB1-F1
#
_cell.length_a   1.000
_cell.length_b   1.000
_cell.length_c   1.000
_cell.angle_alpha   90.00
_cell.angle_beta   90.00
_cell.angle_gamma   90.00
#
_symmetry.space_group_name_H-M   'P 1'
#
loop_
_entity.id
_entity.type
_entity.pdbx_description
1 polymer ?
#
loop_
_entity_poly.entity_id
_entity_poly.type
_entity_poly.pdbx_seq_one_letter_code
_entity_poly.pdbx_strand_id
1 'polypeptide(L)'
;MASSMLKQAVAFLSFAYGIATLLLYVVTAIVSGVPFRKTTEKELLEFQLASNRFWNLSKDWKNFSHHFITLKNGFKVHYLSNTDPDANAASDPNNKPLVIFLHGFPDSWAVWRHLLSSSSISDESILIAPDLPGYGGTDSLDVYGPTEILETLTEFIVTLREKYGVDGGKSNEKKRVIVVAHDWGALVAFRLAAEAPQLADRFIITNGVMVDLVRDNIRLSIESANKMFKTFLKEPWRSRHVLCKSIKALTPVLHQLSCSSYIFVFHLPLPLVRYVGRGGKYSFFKALHALAADNAGEFTVRDAQESMASTLGPSLEECKTTTAKGETYSESVRIRAEHGNFKDTTSYYRQGAASEPWHKSLETISALHSISPDEHRRTSCGTGVFDPAPGFLKANATILWGMKDPAINNYLALEGIADRLVQGSQVIVLPRSGHFTPMEVEGRTALEAAVQWAVKGETGDVGQAVQSVYPEARLARNDETSSHLHQSPTVQAALSSTYRGCGKRPYLASQSARVSPKLAPAQDSATPARPRIPPQNFGTARSWRKIERSAVSGALYNTLARPQEALELFDSSYRVRSEEEEGLLAGKLTAVAMAACQGAVYCTILLSDNYLPGAMVLAHSLKDNGTKGRLAVLITPDTLKPSTIDELKTVYHEVIPIAHLENPFSKNLYLMDRPDLISTFSKIALWKQTQYDQIVYIDADAIAIRAPDELLTLNVTSVAAVPDIGWPDCFNSGVMVLRPNLKDYHSLLAYAQRGISFDGADQGLLNMHFKNWDRLSFAYN
;
A
#
# COMPACT_ATOMS: atom_id res chain seq x y z
N MET A 1 24.25 5.02 30.65
CA MET A 1 25.50 4.80 29.88
C MET A 1 25.28 3.99 28.61
N ALA A 2 24.78 2.74 28.67
CA ALA A 2 24.60 1.87 27.49
C ALA A 2 23.82 2.54 26.31
N SER A 3 22.74 3.28 26.59
CA SER A 3 21.97 4.02 25.57
C SER A 3 22.77 5.14 24.89
N SER A 4 23.75 5.75 25.57
CA SER A 4 24.63 6.76 24.99
C SER A 4 25.68 6.12 24.07
N MET A 5 26.30 5.02 24.51
CA MET A 5 27.26 4.28 23.69
C MET A 5 26.61 3.68 22.44
N LEU A 6 25.37 3.19 22.54
CA LEU A 6 24.61 2.72 21.38
C LEU A 6 24.33 3.86 20.38
N LYS A 7 23.90 5.04 20.86
CA LYS A 7 23.70 6.22 19.99
C LYS A 7 25.00 6.65 19.31
N GLN A 8 26.13 6.65 20.03
CA GLN A 8 27.45 6.97 19.47
C GLN A 8 27.90 5.93 18.42
N ALA A 9 27.69 4.64 18.69
CA ALA A 9 28.00 3.57 17.74
C ALA A 9 27.16 3.66 16.46
N VAL A 10 25.85 3.91 16.58
CA VAL A 10 24.95 4.13 15.43
C VAL A 10 25.40 5.36 14.64
N ALA A 11 25.66 6.50 15.30
CA ALA A 11 26.14 7.71 14.62
C ALA A 11 27.47 7.47 13.88
N PHE A 12 28.42 6.74 14.48
CA PHE A 12 29.69 6.37 13.84
C PHE A 12 29.48 5.46 12.62
N LEU A 13 28.62 4.43 12.72
CA LEU A 13 28.30 3.54 11.61
C LEU A 13 27.60 4.28 10.46
N SER A 14 26.63 5.15 10.77
CA SER A 14 25.97 6.00 9.77
C SER A 14 26.95 6.96 9.08
N PHE A 15 27.88 7.57 9.84
CA PHE A 15 28.93 8.42 9.27
C PHE A 15 29.88 7.62 8.38
N ALA A 16 30.38 6.46 8.83
CA ALA A 16 31.27 5.60 8.06
C ALA A 16 30.61 5.10 6.76
N TYR A 17 29.34 4.72 6.81
CA TYR A 17 28.56 4.31 5.64
C TYR A 17 28.32 5.47 4.65
N GLY A 18 28.04 6.68 5.17
CA GLY A 18 27.97 7.90 4.37
C GLY A 18 29.29 8.23 3.66
N ILE A 19 30.43 8.12 4.36
CA ILE A 19 31.76 8.33 3.75
C ILE A 19 32.06 7.26 2.69
N ALA A 20 31.78 5.99 2.96
CA ALA A 20 31.97 4.90 1.98
C ALA A 20 31.12 5.11 0.71
N THR A 21 29.86 5.54 0.88
CA THR A 21 28.95 5.85 -0.23
C THR A 21 29.42 7.08 -1.02
N LEU A 22 29.90 8.13 -0.33
CA LEU A 22 30.49 9.30 -0.98
C LEU A 22 31.72 8.94 -1.83
N LEU A 23 32.60 8.09 -1.30
CA LEU A 23 33.76 7.59 -2.05
C LEU A 23 33.32 6.79 -3.29
N LEU A 24 32.28 5.96 -3.18
CA LEU A 24 31.70 5.25 -4.31
C LEU A 24 31.18 6.21 -5.39
N TYR A 25 30.45 7.26 -5.00
CA TYR A 25 29.97 8.28 -5.96
C TYR A 25 31.11 9.03 -6.65
N VAL A 26 32.18 9.37 -5.92
CA VAL A 26 33.38 10.00 -6.49
C VAL A 26 34.09 9.06 -7.47
N VAL A 27 34.26 7.78 -7.12
CA VAL A 27 34.85 6.77 -8.01
C VAL A 27 33.99 6.57 -9.26
N THR A 28 32.67 6.44 -9.13
CA THR A 28 31.75 6.30 -10.27
C THR A 28 31.77 7.53 -11.17
N ALA A 29 31.86 8.75 -10.61
CA ALA A 29 32.02 9.98 -11.40
C ALA A 29 33.36 9.99 -12.17
N ILE A 30 34.47 9.59 -11.53
CA ILE A 30 35.79 9.49 -12.18
C ILE A 30 35.77 8.44 -13.31
N VAL A 31 35.24 7.24 -13.05
CA VAL A 31 35.18 6.12 -14.01
C VAL A 31 34.28 6.43 -15.20
N SER A 32 33.15 7.11 -15.00
CA SER A 32 32.27 7.56 -16.08
C SER A 32 32.82 8.75 -16.89
N GLY A 33 33.96 9.33 -16.48
CA GLY A 33 34.61 10.43 -17.20
C GLY A 33 33.90 11.79 -17.11
N VAL A 34 32.75 11.88 -16.43
CA VAL A 34 31.90 13.09 -16.36
C VAL A 34 32.66 14.34 -15.86
N PRO A 35 33.52 14.28 -14.83
CA PRO A 35 34.32 15.43 -14.40
C PRO A 35 35.30 15.93 -15.47
N PHE A 36 35.81 15.04 -16.32
CA PHE A 36 36.85 15.35 -17.32
C PHE A 36 36.24 15.84 -18.65
N ARG A 37 35.02 15.44 -18.99
CA ARG A 37 34.28 15.95 -20.16
C ARG A 37 34.15 17.48 -20.09
N LYS A 38 34.51 18.19 -21.17
CA LYS A 38 34.22 19.62 -21.31
C LYS A 38 32.73 19.81 -21.61
N THR A 39 32.09 20.78 -20.97
CA THR A 39 30.76 21.25 -21.37
C THR A 39 30.88 21.86 -22.77
N THR A 40 30.00 21.47 -23.67
CA THR A 40 29.91 22.01 -25.03
C THR A 40 29.19 23.36 -25.02
N GLU A 41 29.45 24.20 -26.02
CA GLU A 41 28.75 25.48 -26.19
C GLU A 41 27.24 25.28 -26.35
N LYS A 42 26.82 24.19 -27.01
CA LYS A 42 25.41 23.80 -27.12
C LYS A 42 24.78 23.51 -25.76
N GLU A 43 25.44 22.73 -24.90
CA GLU A 43 24.95 22.45 -23.54
C GLU A 43 24.84 23.74 -22.71
N LEU A 44 25.81 24.65 -22.81
CA LEU A 44 25.75 25.93 -22.09
C LEU A 44 24.61 26.83 -22.60
N LEU A 45 24.42 26.92 -23.91
CA LEU A 45 23.36 27.72 -24.53
C LEU A 45 21.96 27.16 -24.22
N GLU A 46 21.76 25.84 -24.33
CA GLU A 46 20.48 25.19 -23.98
C GLU A 46 20.17 25.38 -22.49
N PHE A 47 21.17 25.37 -21.61
CA PHE A 47 20.97 25.66 -20.18
C PHE A 47 20.55 27.11 -19.94
N GLN A 48 21.21 28.09 -20.58
CA GLN A 48 20.82 29.50 -20.50
C GLN A 48 19.42 29.74 -21.06
N LEU A 49 19.05 29.09 -22.17
CA LEU A 49 17.72 29.16 -22.76
C LEU A 49 16.65 28.49 -21.89
N ALA A 50 16.97 27.39 -21.20
CA ALA A 50 16.07 26.73 -20.25
C ALA A 50 15.87 27.59 -18.99
N SER A 51 16.96 28.10 -18.40
CA SER A 51 16.94 29.01 -17.25
C SER A 51 16.10 30.26 -17.53
N ASN A 52 16.36 30.94 -18.66
CA ASN A 52 15.59 32.11 -19.07
C ASN A 52 14.13 31.82 -19.42
N ARG A 53 13.79 30.56 -19.71
CA ARG A 53 12.42 30.11 -20.01
C ARG A 53 11.63 29.73 -18.75
N PHE A 54 12.29 29.24 -17.71
CA PHE A 54 11.62 28.79 -16.47
C PHE A 54 11.69 29.81 -15.32
N TRP A 55 12.57 30.80 -15.39
CA TRP A 55 12.85 31.68 -14.24
C TRP A 55 12.80 33.18 -14.56
N ASN A 56 12.56 33.57 -15.81
CA ASN A 56 12.45 34.98 -16.16
C ASN A 56 11.04 35.49 -15.80
N LEU A 57 10.92 36.21 -14.68
CA LEU A 57 9.66 36.74 -14.15
C LEU A 57 8.92 37.67 -15.13
N SER A 58 9.63 38.24 -16.10
CA SER A 58 9.08 39.14 -17.12
C SER A 58 8.57 38.41 -18.37
N LYS A 59 8.52 37.08 -18.36
CA LYS A 59 8.03 36.25 -19.48
C LYS A 59 7.07 35.19 -18.97
N ASP A 60 5.99 34.97 -19.71
CA ASP A 60 5.09 33.85 -19.45
C ASP A 60 5.62 32.55 -20.05
N TRP A 61 5.46 31.47 -19.30
CA TRP A 61 5.78 30.12 -19.75
C TRP A 61 4.51 29.44 -20.26
N LYS A 62 4.32 29.35 -21.58
CA LYS A 62 3.16 28.66 -22.20
C LYS A 62 1.79 29.05 -21.60
N ASN A 63 1.51 30.35 -21.50
CA ASN A 63 0.31 30.91 -20.86
C ASN A 63 0.27 30.82 -19.32
N PHE A 64 1.38 30.46 -18.68
CA PHE A 64 1.50 30.56 -17.24
C PHE A 64 2.37 31.75 -16.82
N SER A 65 1.91 32.52 -15.84
CA SER A 65 2.61 33.67 -15.29
C SER A 65 3.20 33.36 -13.91
N HIS A 66 4.32 34.01 -13.60
CA HIS A 66 4.99 33.93 -12.31
C HIS A 66 4.28 34.79 -11.25
N HIS A 67 4.03 34.22 -10.08
CA HIS A 67 3.37 34.89 -8.97
C HIS A 67 4.07 34.57 -7.65
N PHE A 68 3.78 35.41 -6.65
CA PHE A 68 4.19 35.14 -5.29
C PHE A 68 3.03 35.33 -4.29
N ILE A 69 3.15 34.67 -3.15
CA ILE A 69 2.38 34.92 -1.93
C ILE A 69 3.39 35.15 -0.81
N THR A 70 3.25 36.25 -0.09
CA THR A 70 4.01 36.51 1.14
C THR A 70 3.14 36.10 2.32
N LEU A 71 3.60 35.14 3.11
CA LEU A 71 2.92 34.64 4.31
C LEU A 71 3.03 35.63 5.46
N LYS A 72 2.26 35.44 6.54
CA LYS A 72 2.18 36.37 7.70
C LYS A 72 3.54 36.61 8.38
N ASN A 73 4.43 35.63 8.35
CA ASN A 73 5.79 35.73 8.88
C ASN A 73 6.79 36.42 7.93
N GLY A 74 6.34 36.89 6.75
CA GLY A 74 7.18 37.50 5.72
C GLY A 74 7.82 36.51 4.73
N PHE A 75 7.63 35.20 4.91
CA PHE A 75 8.17 34.18 4.01
C PHE A 75 7.50 34.22 2.64
N LYS A 76 8.29 34.32 1.57
CA LYS A 76 7.79 34.47 0.20
C LYS A 76 7.77 33.13 -0.55
N VAL A 77 6.57 32.68 -0.90
CA VAL A 77 6.34 31.48 -1.72
C VAL A 77 6.17 31.89 -3.18
N HIS A 78 6.98 31.32 -4.06
CA HIS A 78 6.84 31.43 -5.51
C HIS A 78 5.92 30.32 -6.03
N TYR A 79 5.05 30.68 -6.97
CA TYR A 79 4.28 29.71 -7.74
C TYR A 79 4.01 30.20 -9.15
N LEU A 80 3.79 29.22 -10.02
CA LEU A 80 3.37 29.44 -11.39
C LEU A 80 1.85 29.19 -11.51
N SER A 81 1.12 30.03 -12.26
CA SER A 81 -0.33 29.89 -12.47
C SER A 81 -0.74 30.11 -13.93
N ASN A 82 -1.76 29.37 -14.41
CA ASN A 82 -2.40 29.62 -15.71
C ASN A 82 -3.45 30.75 -15.68
N THR A 83 -3.74 31.32 -14.50
CA THR A 83 -4.80 32.31 -14.28
C THR A 83 -4.30 33.39 -13.33
N ASP A 84 -4.36 34.67 -13.76
CA ASP A 84 -4.07 35.78 -12.84
C ASP A 84 -5.10 35.81 -11.71
N PRO A 85 -4.69 35.65 -10.44
CA PRO A 85 -5.63 35.64 -9.31
C PRO A 85 -6.40 36.95 -9.12
N ASP A 86 -5.89 38.08 -9.63
CA ASP A 86 -6.52 39.38 -9.46
C ASP A 86 -7.48 39.72 -10.63
N ALA A 87 -7.60 38.83 -11.63
CA ALA A 87 -8.57 38.93 -12.72
C ALA A 87 -9.99 38.53 -12.25
N ASN A 88 -10.58 39.37 -11.38
CA ASN A 88 -11.96 39.28 -10.87
C ASN A 88 -12.46 37.84 -10.63
N ALA A 89 -12.24 37.29 -9.44
CA ALA A 89 -12.78 35.99 -9.00
C ALA A 89 -14.31 35.83 -9.19
N ALA A 90 -15.05 36.95 -9.29
CA ALA A 90 -16.47 36.99 -9.65
C ALA A 90 -16.79 36.68 -11.15
N SER A 91 -15.78 36.35 -11.97
CA SER A 91 -15.89 36.20 -13.43
C SER A 91 -15.33 34.88 -13.99
N ASP A 92 -15.25 33.82 -13.18
CA ASP A 92 -15.08 32.44 -13.65
C ASP A 92 -16.47 31.78 -13.83
N PRO A 93 -17.09 31.84 -15.04
CA PRO A 93 -18.44 31.32 -15.26
C PRO A 93 -18.54 29.78 -15.16
N ASN A 94 -17.42 29.07 -15.12
CA ASN A 94 -17.38 27.61 -15.17
C ASN A 94 -17.05 26.96 -13.83
N ASN A 95 -16.84 27.75 -12.77
CA ASN A 95 -16.49 27.29 -11.42
C ASN A 95 -15.34 26.26 -11.40
N LYS A 96 -14.24 26.58 -12.09
CA LYS A 96 -13.16 25.63 -12.36
C LYS A 96 -12.50 25.12 -11.07
N PRO A 97 -12.18 23.81 -10.96
CA PRO A 97 -11.45 23.26 -9.82
C PRO A 97 -10.02 23.81 -9.78
N LEU A 98 -9.47 23.89 -8.57
CA LEU A 98 -8.09 24.31 -8.29
C LEU A 98 -7.20 23.08 -8.14
N VAL A 99 -6.14 22.98 -8.96
CA VAL A 99 -5.18 21.87 -8.92
C VAL A 99 -3.81 22.40 -8.51
N ILE A 100 -3.25 21.86 -7.43
CA ILE A 100 -1.98 22.31 -6.82
C ILE A 100 -0.92 21.21 -6.97
N PHE A 101 0.19 21.48 -7.64
CA PHE A 101 1.24 20.51 -7.95
C PHE A 101 2.47 20.63 -7.03
N LEU A 102 2.55 19.80 -5.99
CA LEU A 102 3.68 19.74 -5.07
C LEU A 102 4.80 18.86 -5.64
N HIS A 103 5.85 19.48 -6.16
CA HIS A 103 7.07 18.77 -6.61
C HIS A 103 7.86 18.19 -5.42
N GLY A 104 8.93 17.45 -5.71
CA GLY A 104 9.89 17.00 -4.70
C GLY A 104 11.35 17.19 -5.13
N PHE A 105 12.26 16.42 -4.54
CA PHE A 105 13.69 16.50 -4.82
C PHE A 105 14.04 15.87 -6.20
N PRO A 106 15.10 16.29 -6.90
CA PRO A 106 15.90 17.51 -6.69
C PRO A 106 15.28 18.77 -7.34
N ASP A 107 14.18 18.59 -8.08
CA ASP A 107 13.63 19.56 -9.03
C ASP A 107 12.74 20.62 -8.37
N SER A 108 12.08 21.42 -9.22
CA SER A 108 11.21 22.54 -8.88
C SER A 108 9.81 22.35 -9.50
N TRP A 109 8.97 23.39 -9.51
CA TRP A 109 7.69 23.40 -10.26
C TRP A 109 7.83 22.85 -11.69
N ALA A 110 8.99 23.06 -12.35
CA ALA A 110 9.23 22.68 -13.74
C ALA A 110 9.36 21.16 -13.97
N VAL A 111 9.35 20.31 -12.93
CA VAL A 111 9.11 18.86 -13.11
C VAL A 111 7.72 18.60 -13.72
N TRP A 112 6.74 19.45 -13.41
CA TRP A 112 5.35 19.34 -13.89
C TRP A 112 5.15 19.84 -15.32
N ARG A 113 6.20 20.32 -16.00
CA ARG A 113 6.13 20.98 -17.32
C ARG A 113 5.40 20.18 -18.40
N HIS A 114 5.38 18.85 -18.33
CA HIS A 114 4.63 18.03 -19.28
C HIS A 114 3.12 18.03 -18.98
N LEU A 115 2.72 17.91 -17.71
CA LEU A 115 1.31 17.95 -17.29
C LEU A 115 0.72 19.36 -17.43
N LEU A 116 1.46 20.39 -17.00
CA LEU A 116 1.05 21.80 -17.15
C LEU A 116 0.89 22.21 -18.63
N SER A 117 1.58 21.53 -19.55
CA SER A 117 1.43 21.76 -20.99
C SER A 117 0.20 21.07 -21.61
N SER A 118 -0.55 20.26 -20.86
CA SER A 118 -1.68 19.51 -21.43
C SER A 118 -2.98 20.30 -21.37
N SER A 119 -3.53 20.60 -22.55
CA SER A 119 -4.85 21.23 -22.71
C SER A 119 -5.99 20.41 -22.10
N SER A 120 -5.81 19.09 -21.98
CA SER A 120 -6.79 18.17 -21.38
C SER A 120 -7.11 18.48 -19.92
N ILE A 121 -6.21 19.21 -19.23
CA ILE A 121 -6.31 19.64 -17.83
C ILE A 121 -6.34 21.18 -17.75
N SER A 122 -5.45 21.90 -18.45
CA SER A 122 -5.30 23.36 -18.31
C SER A 122 -6.54 24.16 -18.70
N ASP A 123 -7.36 23.63 -19.59
CA ASP A 123 -8.53 24.34 -20.12
C ASP A 123 -9.73 24.15 -19.17
N GLU A 124 -9.82 23.01 -18.50
CA GLU A 124 -10.89 22.63 -17.57
C GLU A 124 -10.62 23.08 -16.12
N SER A 125 -9.40 23.51 -15.75
CA SER A 125 -9.03 23.78 -14.35
C SER A 125 -8.04 24.95 -14.15
N ILE A 126 -7.94 25.45 -12.91
CA ILE A 126 -6.95 26.45 -12.49
C ILE A 126 -5.73 25.69 -11.96
N LEU A 127 -4.57 25.90 -12.58
CA LEU A 127 -3.36 25.11 -12.32
C LEU A 127 -2.32 25.94 -11.59
N ILE A 128 -1.94 25.50 -10.38
CA ILE A 128 -0.96 26.12 -9.51
C ILE A 128 0.23 25.19 -9.30
N ALA A 129 1.43 25.61 -9.65
CA ALA A 129 2.65 24.84 -9.40
C ALA A 129 3.60 25.67 -8.50
N PRO A 130 3.54 25.51 -7.16
CA PRO A 130 4.44 26.17 -6.24
C PRO A 130 5.83 25.54 -6.24
N ASP A 131 6.83 26.32 -5.85
CA ASP A 131 8.11 25.77 -5.38
C ASP A 131 8.05 25.55 -3.86
N LEU A 132 8.50 24.37 -3.41
CA LEU A 132 8.64 24.06 -2.00
C LEU A 132 9.69 24.96 -1.31
N PRO A 133 9.61 25.16 0.02
CA PRO A 133 10.63 25.89 0.79
C PRO A 133 12.06 25.44 0.46
N GLY A 134 12.94 26.39 0.13
CA GLY A 134 14.33 26.11 -0.26
C GLY A 134 14.56 25.71 -1.72
N TYR A 135 13.50 25.56 -2.53
CA TYR A 135 13.57 25.20 -3.95
C TYR A 135 13.18 26.37 -4.86
N GLY A 136 13.60 26.29 -6.14
CA GLY A 136 13.19 27.20 -7.21
C GLY A 136 13.22 28.68 -6.83
N GLY A 137 12.07 29.34 -6.94
CA GLY A 137 11.86 30.75 -6.60
C GLY A 137 11.36 31.04 -5.17
N THR A 138 11.08 30.02 -4.36
CA THR A 138 10.56 30.17 -2.98
C THR A 138 11.69 30.43 -1.99
N ASP A 139 11.43 31.14 -0.90
CA ASP A 139 12.41 31.45 0.14
C ASP A 139 13.08 30.22 0.78
N SER A 140 14.29 30.40 1.31
CA SER A 140 14.95 29.39 2.16
C SER A 140 14.52 29.55 3.62
N LEU A 141 14.27 28.44 4.31
CA LEU A 141 14.06 28.40 5.75
C LEU A 141 15.40 28.28 6.51
N ASP A 142 15.42 28.74 7.77
CA ASP A 142 16.51 28.44 8.70
C ASP A 142 16.46 26.98 9.17
N VAL A 143 15.25 26.48 9.43
CA VAL A 143 14.94 25.14 9.91
C VAL A 143 13.93 24.49 8.97
N TYR A 144 14.22 23.26 8.54
CA TYR A 144 13.38 22.43 7.66
C TYR A 144 12.77 21.27 8.46
N GLY A 145 12.18 21.61 9.61
CA GLY A 145 11.46 20.66 10.44
C GLY A 145 10.05 20.39 9.92
N PRO A 146 9.32 19.45 10.54
CA PRO A 146 7.97 19.10 10.11
C PRO A 146 7.02 20.29 10.21
N THR A 147 7.09 21.04 11.32
CA THR A 147 6.21 22.18 11.59
C THR A 147 6.48 23.31 10.61
N GLU A 148 7.73 23.70 10.38
CA GLU A 148 8.07 24.81 9.50
C GLU A 148 7.60 24.56 8.07
N ILE A 149 7.77 23.35 7.55
CA ILE A 149 7.32 22.98 6.21
C ILE A 149 5.78 22.87 6.14
N LEU A 150 5.15 22.20 7.10
CA LEU A 150 3.71 21.94 7.05
C LEU A 150 2.87 23.18 7.38
N GLU A 151 3.29 24.05 8.30
CA GLU A 151 2.67 25.36 8.51
C GLU A 151 2.78 26.22 7.25
N THR A 152 3.98 26.35 6.67
CA THR A 152 4.21 27.17 5.46
C THR A 152 3.31 26.73 4.30
N LEU A 153 3.22 25.42 4.05
CA LEU A 153 2.39 24.89 2.96
C LEU A 153 0.90 24.90 3.28
N THR A 154 0.52 24.75 4.56
CA THR A 154 -0.88 24.89 5.00
C THR A 154 -1.37 26.33 4.85
N GLU A 155 -0.61 27.31 5.36
CA GLU A 155 -0.92 28.73 5.21
C GLU A 155 -0.98 29.12 3.73
N PHE A 156 -0.02 28.68 2.92
CA PHE A 156 -0.02 28.90 1.47
C PHE A 156 -1.28 28.33 0.78
N ILE A 157 -1.68 27.09 1.06
CA ILE A 157 -2.89 26.49 0.47
C ILE A 157 -4.16 27.22 0.95
N VAL A 158 -4.25 27.60 2.23
CA VAL A 158 -5.35 28.42 2.75
C VAL A 158 -5.42 29.76 2.00
N THR A 159 -4.30 30.47 1.86
CA THR A 159 -4.25 31.75 1.13
C THR A 159 -4.60 31.60 -0.35
N LEU A 160 -4.22 30.50 -1.02
CA LEU A 160 -4.68 30.19 -2.37
C LEU A 160 -6.20 30.00 -2.43
N ARG A 161 -6.79 29.26 -1.48
CA ARG A 161 -8.24 29.02 -1.44
C ARG A 161 -9.03 30.32 -1.27
N GLU A 162 -8.55 31.21 -0.39
CA GLU A 162 -9.09 32.56 -0.25
C GLU A 162 -8.95 33.36 -1.55
N LYS A 163 -7.74 33.42 -2.11
CA LYS A 163 -7.43 34.25 -3.28
C LYS A 163 -8.17 33.83 -4.56
N TYR A 164 -8.34 32.52 -4.77
CA TYR A 164 -9.07 31.96 -5.92
C TYR A 164 -10.58 31.74 -5.66
N GLY A 165 -11.10 32.24 -4.52
CA GLY A 165 -12.53 32.25 -4.21
C GLY A 165 -13.14 30.86 -3.95
N VAL A 166 -12.35 29.89 -3.52
CA VAL A 166 -12.75 28.47 -3.37
C VAL A 166 -13.90 28.29 -2.39
N ASP A 167 -13.83 28.97 -1.25
CA ASP A 167 -14.74 28.78 -0.11
C ASP A 167 -15.84 29.87 0.01
N GLY A 168 -15.92 30.81 -0.94
CA GLY A 168 -16.80 31.99 -0.87
C GLY A 168 -18.24 31.82 -1.38
N GLY A 169 -18.59 30.67 -1.96
CA GLY A 169 -19.92 30.40 -2.54
C GLY A 169 -20.91 29.76 -1.56
N LYS A 170 -22.18 29.61 -1.99
CA LYS A 170 -23.14 28.72 -1.29
C LYS A 170 -22.63 27.27 -1.34
N SER A 171 -23.15 26.38 -0.49
CA SER A 171 -22.65 24.99 -0.35
C SER A 171 -22.52 24.21 -1.69
N ASN A 172 -23.40 24.47 -2.65
CA ASN A 172 -23.39 23.84 -3.98
C ASN A 172 -22.46 24.51 -5.01
N GLU A 173 -21.79 25.61 -4.65
CA GLU A 173 -20.93 26.42 -5.54
C GLU A 173 -19.44 26.33 -5.17
N LYS A 174 -19.06 25.58 -4.12
CA LYS A 174 -17.65 25.45 -3.71
C LYS A 174 -16.80 24.81 -4.80
N LYS A 175 -15.65 25.44 -5.12
CA LYS A 175 -14.66 24.87 -6.04
C LYS A 175 -14.00 23.66 -5.38
N ARG A 176 -13.75 22.60 -6.14
CA ARG A 176 -12.97 21.46 -5.65
C ARG A 176 -11.49 21.76 -5.70
N VAL A 177 -10.77 21.34 -4.66
CA VAL A 177 -9.31 21.48 -4.54
C VAL A 177 -8.68 20.11 -4.67
N ILE A 178 -7.75 19.97 -5.61
CA ILE A 178 -7.02 18.73 -5.91
C ILE A 178 -5.53 19.00 -5.68
N VAL A 179 -4.87 18.21 -4.83
CA VAL A 179 -3.41 18.29 -4.62
C VAL A 179 -2.75 17.12 -5.33
N VAL A 180 -1.86 17.41 -6.28
CA VAL A 180 -1.06 16.43 -7.03
C VAL A 180 0.38 16.49 -6.53
N ALA A 181 0.99 15.35 -6.22
CA ALA A 181 2.22 15.36 -5.42
C ALA A 181 3.21 14.23 -5.77
N HIS A 182 4.51 14.54 -5.79
CA HIS A 182 5.61 13.61 -6.12
C HIS A 182 6.83 13.78 -5.19
N ASP A 183 7.57 12.69 -4.92
CA ASP A 183 8.76 12.63 -4.03
C ASP A 183 8.49 13.35 -2.68
N TRP A 184 9.26 14.37 -2.28
CA TRP A 184 9.01 15.11 -1.03
C TRP A 184 7.64 15.78 -0.98
N GLY A 185 7.13 16.26 -2.11
CA GLY A 185 5.77 16.74 -2.22
C GLY A 185 4.77 15.64 -1.88
N ALA A 186 5.03 14.39 -2.30
CA ALA A 186 4.20 13.24 -1.96
C ALA A 186 4.27 12.87 -0.46
N LEU A 187 5.45 12.91 0.17
CA LEU A 187 5.58 12.72 1.63
C LEU A 187 4.79 13.79 2.40
N VAL A 188 4.91 15.05 1.99
CA VAL A 188 4.13 16.16 2.55
C VAL A 188 2.63 15.97 2.32
N ALA A 189 2.22 15.58 1.11
CA ALA A 189 0.82 15.35 0.77
C ALA A 189 0.18 14.24 1.61
N PHE A 190 0.90 13.15 1.90
CA PHE A 190 0.42 12.14 2.86
C PHE A 190 0.17 12.71 4.25
N ARG A 191 1.06 13.60 4.74
CA ARG A 191 0.87 14.25 6.03
C ARG A 191 -0.29 15.24 6.03
N LEU A 192 -0.43 16.05 4.99
CA LEU A 192 -1.59 16.96 4.85
C LEU A 192 -2.90 16.15 4.76
N ALA A 193 -2.94 15.04 4.03
CA ALA A 193 -4.11 14.17 3.93
C ALA A 193 -4.46 13.43 5.25
N ALA A 194 -3.50 13.23 6.14
CA ALA A 194 -3.71 12.63 7.47
C ALA A 194 -4.05 13.66 8.56
N GLU A 195 -3.43 14.85 8.51
CA GLU A 195 -3.41 15.80 9.63
C GLU A 195 -4.14 17.13 9.36
N ALA A 196 -4.35 17.47 8.09
CA ALA A 196 -5.06 18.66 7.62
C ALA A 196 -5.99 18.34 6.42
N PRO A 197 -6.86 17.30 6.55
CA PRO A 197 -7.67 16.78 5.44
C PRO A 197 -8.62 17.80 4.80
N GLN A 198 -8.91 18.89 5.50
CA GLN A 198 -9.77 19.98 5.01
C GLN A 198 -9.16 20.73 3.81
N LEU A 199 -7.83 20.69 3.63
CA LEU A 199 -7.10 21.48 2.63
C LEU A 199 -7.41 21.11 1.18
N ALA A 200 -7.79 19.86 0.90
CA ALA A 200 -8.14 19.40 -0.43
C ALA A 200 -9.21 18.31 -0.39
N ASP A 201 -10.10 18.31 -1.39
CA ASP A 201 -11.12 17.27 -1.53
C ASP A 201 -10.51 15.96 -2.07
N ARG A 202 -9.38 16.06 -2.78
CA ARG A 202 -8.64 14.93 -3.35
C ARG A 202 -7.13 15.16 -3.34
N PHE A 203 -6.38 14.16 -2.90
CA PHE A 203 -4.94 14.04 -3.06
C PHE A 203 -4.62 12.97 -4.13
N ILE A 204 -3.77 13.31 -5.10
CA ILE A 204 -3.22 12.38 -6.10
C ILE A 204 -1.72 12.31 -5.87
N ILE A 205 -1.26 11.18 -5.36
CA ILE A 205 0.10 11.05 -4.80
C ILE A 205 0.86 10.00 -5.61
N THR A 206 2.06 10.30 -6.07
CA THR A 206 2.86 9.37 -6.88
C THR A 206 4.28 9.16 -6.37
N ASN A 207 4.63 7.87 -6.19
CA ASN A 207 5.94 7.40 -5.74
C ASN A 207 6.50 8.12 -4.50
N GLY A 208 5.67 8.30 -3.46
CA GLY A 208 6.09 8.76 -2.13
C GLY A 208 5.69 7.79 -1.03
N VAL A 209 6.29 7.89 0.16
CA VAL A 209 6.05 6.95 1.27
C VAL A 209 5.16 7.51 2.37
N MET A 210 4.26 6.65 2.88
CA MET A 210 3.69 6.82 4.22
C MET A 210 4.73 6.36 5.25
N VAL A 211 5.39 7.31 5.92
CA VAL A 211 6.56 7.05 6.77
C VAL A 211 6.27 6.07 7.90
N ASP A 212 5.09 6.20 8.54
CA ASP A 212 4.69 5.28 9.62
C ASP A 212 4.42 3.85 9.11
N LEU A 213 3.87 3.70 7.90
CA LEU A 213 3.69 2.38 7.29
C LEU A 213 5.04 1.69 7.03
N VAL A 214 5.98 2.41 6.42
CA VAL A 214 7.35 1.91 6.18
C VAL A 214 8.03 1.56 7.49
N ARG A 215 7.88 2.40 8.53
CA ARG A 215 8.43 2.18 9.88
C ARG A 215 7.87 0.90 10.52
N ASP A 216 6.57 0.66 10.40
CA ASP A 216 5.93 -0.54 10.96
C ASP A 216 6.26 -1.81 10.15
N ASN A 217 6.31 -1.73 8.82
CA ASN A 217 6.77 -2.84 7.98
C ASN A 217 8.25 -3.20 8.24
N ILE A 218 9.11 -2.23 8.54
CA ILE A 218 10.49 -2.47 9.00
C ILE A 218 10.50 -3.16 10.37
N ARG A 219 9.69 -2.71 11.33
CA ARG A 219 9.57 -3.32 12.67
C ARG A 219 9.13 -4.78 12.57
N LEU A 220 8.03 -5.04 11.85
CA LEU A 220 7.50 -6.39 11.62
C LEU A 220 8.54 -7.32 10.98
N SER A 221 9.26 -6.83 9.96
CA SER A 221 10.35 -7.58 9.31
C SER A 221 11.47 -7.95 10.30
N ILE A 222 11.88 -7.00 11.16
CA ILE A 222 12.91 -7.22 12.18
C ILE A 222 12.42 -8.16 13.29
N GLU A 223 11.18 -8.02 13.75
CA GLU A 223 10.62 -8.86 14.81
C GLU A 223 10.40 -10.30 14.37
N SER A 224 9.86 -10.50 13.16
CA SER A 224 9.71 -11.84 12.57
C SER A 224 11.07 -12.50 12.35
N ALA A 225 12.05 -11.76 11.82
CA ALA A 225 13.43 -12.24 11.69
C ALA A 225 14.06 -12.62 13.04
N ASN A 226 13.83 -11.82 14.09
CA ASN A 226 14.31 -12.07 15.45
C ASN A 226 13.64 -13.30 16.10
N LYS A 227 12.32 -13.48 15.92
CA LYS A 227 11.60 -14.68 16.40
C LYS A 227 12.16 -15.94 15.73
N MET A 228 12.29 -15.94 14.40
CA MET A 228 12.92 -17.03 13.65
C MET A 228 14.38 -17.28 14.07
N PHE A 229 15.18 -16.23 14.29
CA PHE A 229 16.58 -16.38 14.71
C PHE A 229 16.70 -16.99 16.11
N LYS A 230 15.84 -16.58 17.07
CA LYS A 230 15.77 -17.20 18.40
C LYS A 230 15.41 -18.70 18.32
N THR A 231 14.50 -19.08 17.43
CA THR A 231 14.17 -20.49 17.16
C THR A 231 15.35 -21.26 16.57
N PHE A 232 16.12 -20.67 15.66
CA PHE A 232 17.37 -21.24 15.18
C PHE A 232 18.41 -21.43 16.30
N LEU A 233 18.59 -20.44 17.19
CA LEU A 233 19.53 -20.56 18.32
C LEU A 233 19.16 -21.68 19.30
N LYS A 234 17.88 -21.99 19.48
CA LYS A 234 17.40 -23.12 20.31
C LYS A 234 17.73 -24.48 19.69
N GLU A 235 17.51 -24.67 18.38
CA GLU A 235 17.80 -25.95 17.70
C GLU A 235 18.62 -25.78 16.39
N PRO A 236 19.91 -25.39 16.44
CA PRO A 236 20.66 -24.99 15.23
C PRO A 236 20.73 -26.06 14.13
N TRP A 237 20.84 -27.33 14.53
CA TRP A 237 21.02 -28.46 13.61
C TRP A 237 19.72 -28.89 12.90
N ARG A 238 18.57 -28.80 13.57
CA ARG A 238 17.24 -29.12 12.99
C ARG A 238 16.67 -27.91 12.24
N SER A 239 16.81 -26.72 12.82
CA SER A 239 16.22 -25.47 12.35
C SER A 239 17.13 -24.66 11.43
N ARG A 240 18.13 -25.28 10.77
CA ARG A 240 19.04 -24.59 9.82
C ARG A 240 18.33 -23.81 8.71
N HIS A 241 17.16 -24.28 8.28
CA HIS A 241 16.34 -23.62 7.26
C HIS A 241 15.65 -22.35 7.78
N VAL A 242 15.45 -22.25 9.10
CA VAL A 242 14.88 -21.09 9.79
C VAL A 242 15.86 -19.91 9.78
N LEU A 243 17.17 -20.16 9.87
CA LEU A 243 18.18 -19.13 9.68
C LEU A 243 18.07 -18.50 8.28
N CYS A 244 17.90 -19.31 7.23
CA CYS A 244 17.67 -18.80 5.88
C CYS A 244 16.37 -17.99 5.76
N LYS A 245 15.29 -18.39 6.46
CA LYS A 245 14.04 -17.60 6.50
C LYS A 245 14.19 -16.28 7.26
N SER A 246 14.90 -16.28 8.39
CA SER A 246 15.24 -15.06 9.15
C SER A 246 15.98 -14.04 8.30
N ILE A 247 16.99 -14.47 7.54
CA ILE A 247 17.73 -13.60 6.60
C ILE A 247 16.82 -13.11 5.45
N LYS A 248 15.93 -13.98 4.93
CA LYS A 248 14.95 -13.58 3.91
C LYS A 248 13.99 -12.50 4.41
N ALA A 249 13.48 -12.60 5.63
CA ALA A 249 12.60 -11.60 6.23
C ALA A 249 13.27 -10.22 6.36
N LEU A 250 14.59 -10.16 6.54
CA LEU A 250 15.34 -8.89 6.53
C LEU A 250 15.66 -8.36 5.13
N THR A 251 15.42 -9.12 4.05
CA THR A 251 15.82 -8.73 2.69
C THR A 251 15.21 -7.41 2.22
N PRO A 252 13.91 -7.10 2.45
CA PRO A 252 13.33 -5.79 2.11
C PRO A 252 14.03 -4.63 2.85
N VAL A 253 14.36 -4.82 4.13
CA VAL A 253 15.02 -3.81 4.98
C VAL A 253 16.47 -3.58 4.53
N LEU A 254 17.21 -4.64 4.23
CA LEU A 254 18.59 -4.57 3.72
C LEU A 254 18.63 -3.93 2.32
N HIS A 255 17.65 -4.23 1.46
CA HIS A 255 17.50 -3.58 0.16
C HIS A 255 17.22 -2.09 0.31
N GLN A 256 16.28 -1.71 1.18
CA GLN A 256 15.96 -0.30 1.44
C GLN A 256 17.16 0.47 2.00
N LEU A 257 17.95 -0.14 2.89
CA LEU A 257 19.18 0.47 3.40
C LEU A 257 20.18 0.80 2.28
N SER A 258 20.29 -0.08 1.29
CA SER A 258 21.13 0.12 0.09
C SER A 258 20.58 1.22 -0.82
N CYS A 259 19.26 1.22 -1.11
CA CYS A 259 18.59 2.27 -1.89
C CYS A 259 18.72 3.65 -1.22
N SER A 260 18.56 3.72 0.10
CA SER A 260 18.67 4.95 0.89
C SER A 260 20.11 5.37 1.25
N SER A 261 21.13 4.75 0.65
CA SER A 261 22.56 5.06 0.90
C SER A 261 22.90 6.55 0.75
N TYR A 262 22.27 7.23 -0.22
CA TYR A 262 22.43 8.68 -0.43
C TYR A 262 22.00 9.53 0.79
N ILE A 263 21.02 9.08 1.58
CA ILE A 263 20.54 9.80 2.77
C ILE A 263 21.66 9.90 3.82
N PHE A 264 22.49 8.86 3.95
CA PHE A 264 23.66 8.87 4.84
C PHE A 264 24.74 9.85 4.35
N VAL A 265 24.91 9.99 3.04
CA VAL A 265 25.77 11.03 2.46
C VAL A 265 25.23 12.42 2.80
N PHE A 266 23.92 12.63 2.75
CA PHE A 266 23.29 13.91 3.09
C PHE A 266 23.40 14.28 4.57
N HIS A 267 23.67 13.32 5.47
CA HIS A 267 23.93 13.55 6.89
C HIS A 267 25.39 13.90 7.23
N LEU A 268 26.32 13.82 6.26
CA LEU A 268 27.72 14.20 6.46
C LEU A 268 27.89 15.71 6.78
N PRO A 269 29.08 16.15 7.24
CA PRO A 269 29.38 17.57 7.38
C PRO A 269 29.10 18.38 6.10
N LEU A 270 28.49 19.56 6.26
CA LEU A 270 27.98 20.38 5.14
C LEU A 270 28.99 20.66 4.00
N PRO A 271 30.32 20.80 4.22
CA PRO A 271 31.27 20.92 3.11
C PRO A 271 31.26 19.72 2.16
N LEU A 272 31.13 18.50 2.68
CA LEU A 272 31.04 17.27 1.88
C LEU A 272 29.69 17.19 1.13
N VAL A 273 28.60 17.56 1.80
CA VAL A 273 27.26 17.59 1.18
C VAL A 273 27.23 18.60 0.05
N ARG A 274 27.71 19.83 0.26
CA ARG A 274 27.86 20.85 -0.81
C ARG A 274 28.72 20.36 -1.97
N TYR A 275 29.76 19.57 -1.70
CA TYR A 275 30.56 18.93 -2.74
C TYR A 275 29.77 17.89 -3.55
N VAL A 276 28.82 17.15 -2.98
CA VAL A 276 27.97 16.23 -3.77
C VAL A 276 27.11 16.99 -4.79
N GLY A 277 26.49 18.10 -4.38
CA GLY A 277 25.64 18.90 -5.26
C GLY A 277 26.39 19.58 -6.40
N ARG A 278 27.60 20.11 -6.16
CA ARG A 278 28.39 20.89 -7.16
C ARG A 278 29.56 20.13 -7.80
N GLY A 279 30.09 19.12 -7.12
CA GLY A 279 31.27 18.35 -7.50
C GLY A 279 31.10 17.58 -8.80
N GLY A 280 32.22 17.22 -9.42
CA GLY A 280 32.23 16.50 -10.70
C GLY A 280 31.51 17.22 -11.85
N LYS A 281 31.33 18.55 -11.75
CA LYS A 281 30.46 19.36 -12.64
C LYS A 281 28.99 18.94 -12.56
N TYR A 282 28.44 18.94 -11.35
CA TYR A 282 27.06 18.48 -11.06
C TYR A 282 26.82 17.02 -11.47
N SER A 283 27.83 16.15 -11.29
CA SER A 283 27.73 14.74 -11.74
C SER A 283 26.63 13.96 -11.03
N PHE A 284 26.31 14.31 -9.78
CA PHE A 284 25.23 13.70 -9.01
C PHE A 284 23.85 13.98 -9.63
N PHE A 285 23.51 15.26 -9.86
CA PHE A 285 22.24 15.62 -10.50
C PHE A 285 22.13 15.08 -11.93
N LYS A 286 23.23 15.11 -12.71
CA LYS A 286 23.25 14.50 -14.06
C LYS A 286 22.96 13.00 -14.04
N ALA A 287 23.43 12.28 -13.02
CA ALA A 287 23.11 10.87 -12.83
C ALA A 287 21.64 10.66 -12.41
N LEU A 288 21.09 11.52 -11.54
CA LEU A 288 19.67 11.48 -11.17
C LEU A 288 18.75 11.76 -12.36
N HIS A 289 19.02 12.79 -13.17
CA HIS A 289 18.22 13.08 -14.36
C HIS A 289 18.36 12.00 -15.44
N ALA A 290 19.54 11.38 -15.59
CA ALA A 290 19.68 10.22 -16.47
C ALA A 290 18.86 9.03 -15.97
N LEU A 291 18.83 8.76 -14.66
CA LEU A 291 18.00 7.72 -14.05
C LEU A 291 16.50 8.00 -14.23
N ALA A 292 16.06 9.25 -14.08
CA ALA A 292 14.69 9.68 -14.37
C ALA A 292 14.30 9.52 -15.85
N ALA A 293 15.29 9.60 -16.75
CA ALA A 293 15.09 9.52 -18.19
C ALA A 293 15.25 8.10 -18.80
N ASP A 294 15.84 7.15 -18.07
CA ASP A 294 16.05 5.77 -18.55
C ASP A 294 14.71 5.03 -18.82
N ASN A 295 13.62 5.49 -18.19
CA ASN A 295 12.23 5.06 -18.44
C ASN A 295 11.46 5.98 -19.43
N ALA A 296 12.07 7.04 -19.97
CA ALA A 296 11.39 8.11 -20.72
C ALA A 296 11.66 8.13 -22.24
N GLY A 297 12.41 7.17 -22.78
CA GLY A 297 12.70 7.09 -24.22
C GLY A 297 13.96 7.86 -24.62
N GLU A 298 13.89 8.74 -25.62
CA GLU A 298 15.06 9.51 -26.08
C GLU A 298 15.31 10.73 -25.17
N PHE A 299 16.39 10.68 -24.38
CA PHE A 299 16.80 11.78 -23.51
C PHE A 299 17.72 12.76 -24.24
N THR A 300 17.20 13.91 -24.68
CA THR A 300 17.98 14.86 -25.47
C THR A 300 18.84 15.80 -24.61
N VAL A 301 19.81 16.47 -25.24
CA VAL A 301 20.61 17.53 -24.58
C VAL A 301 19.72 18.62 -23.97
N ARG A 302 18.60 18.94 -24.63
CA ARG A 302 17.63 19.93 -24.17
C ARG A 302 16.90 19.46 -22.92
N ASP A 303 16.43 18.21 -22.89
CA ASP A 303 15.77 17.64 -21.71
C ASP A 303 16.71 17.60 -20.51
N ALA A 304 17.98 17.24 -20.74
CA ALA A 304 19.01 17.28 -19.71
C ALA A 304 19.26 18.70 -19.17
N GLN A 305 19.27 19.72 -20.02
CA GLN A 305 19.44 21.11 -19.58
C GLN A 305 18.18 21.71 -18.94
N GLU A 306 17.00 21.32 -19.40
CA GLU A 306 15.73 21.71 -18.77
C GLU A 306 15.61 21.13 -17.36
N SER A 307 15.96 19.86 -17.16
CA SER A 307 15.99 19.25 -15.82
C SER A 307 17.06 19.90 -14.92
N MET A 308 18.26 20.16 -15.43
CA MET A 308 19.28 20.92 -14.68
C MET A 308 18.82 22.34 -14.31
N ALA A 309 18.06 23.03 -15.18
CA ALA A 309 17.51 24.35 -14.90
C ALA A 309 16.37 24.30 -13.86
N SER A 310 15.56 23.23 -13.85
CA SER A 310 14.56 22.99 -12.79
C SER A 310 15.25 22.78 -11.44
N THR A 311 16.21 21.86 -11.37
CA THR A 311 16.98 21.56 -10.16
C THR A 311 17.78 22.73 -9.60
N LEU A 312 18.40 23.57 -10.43
CA LEU A 312 19.26 24.66 -9.94
C LEU A 312 18.50 25.93 -9.54
N GLY A 313 17.28 26.15 -10.05
CA GLY A 313 16.52 27.37 -9.78
C GLY A 313 16.97 28.58 -10.61
N PRO A 314 16.48 29.79 -10.28
CA PRO A 314 16.87 31.03 -10.95
C PRO A 314 18.36 31.32 -10.76
N SER A 315 19.04 31.80 -11.82
CA SER A 315 20.40 32.31 -11.70
C SER A 315 20.40 33.79 -11.26
N LEU A 316 21.59 34.35 -11.02
CA LEU A 316 21.76 35.76 -10.68
C LEU A 316 21.26 36.72 -11.78
N GLU A 317 21.12 36.28 -13.03
CA GLU A 317 20.54 37.10 -14.10
C GLU A 317 19.01 37.13 -14.05
N GLU A 318 18.36 35.97 -13.89
CA GLU A 318 16.89 35.93 -13.71
C GLU A 318 16.46 36.56 -12.39
N CYS A 319 17.30 36.54 -11.35
CA CYS A 319 17.10 37.29 -10.11
C CYS A 319 16.93 38.81 -10.28
N LYS A 320 17.31 39.38 -11.45
CA LYS A 320 17.14 40.80 -11.77
C LYS A 320 15.82 41.10 -12.50
N THR A 321 15.08 40.07 -12.92
CA THR A 321 13.81 40.21 -13.63
C THR A 321 12.67 40.53 -12.66
N THR A 322 11.58 41.10 -13.17
CA THR A 322 10.39 41.46 -12.38
C THR A 322 9.13 40.91 -13.03
N THR A 323 8.12 40.54 -12.24
CA THR A 323 6.77 40.26 -12.77
C THR A 323 6.14 41.54 -13.33
N ALA A 324 5.03 41.40 -14.08
CA ALA A 324 4.24 42.55 -14.54
C ALA A 324 3.73 43.46 -13.40
N LYS A 325 3.66 42.94 -12.17
CA LYS A 325 3.26 43.66 -10.94
C LYS A 325 4.46 44.23 -10.17
N GLY A 326 5.67 44.15 -10.74
CA GLY A 326 6.91 44.67 -10.14
C GLY A 326 7.52 43.77 -9.07
N GLU A 327 7.06 42.52 -8.93
CA GLU A 327 7.61 41.62 -7.91
C GLU A 327 8.94 41.00 -8.35
N THR A 328 9.87 40.88 -7.41
CA THR A 328 11.14 40.15 -7.57
C THR A 328 11.21 38.90 -6.70
N TYR A 329 12.18 38.04 -7.00
CA TYR A 329 12.71 37.07 -6.05
C TYR A 329 13.27 37.76 -4.80
N SER A 330 13.31 37.05 -3.67
CA SER A 330 13.86 37.56 -2.41
C SER A 330 15.39 37.45 -2.34
N GLU A 331 15.98 38.05 -1.30
CA GLU A 331 17.41 37.94 -1.02
C GLU A 331 17.84 36.49 -0.71
N SER A 332 16.97 35.67 -0.09
CA SER A 332 17.33 34.27 0.20
C SER A 332 17.50 33.44 -1.07
N VAL A 333 16.68 33.69 -2.09
CA VAL A 333 16.78 33.09 -3.43
C VAL A 333 18.08 33.55 -4.13
N ARG A 334 18.42 34.83 -4.04
CA ARG A 334 19.67 35.38 -4.59
C ARG A 334 20.91 34.73 -3.95
N ILE A 335 20.90 34.55 -2.63
CA ILE A 335 21.97 33.85 -1.90
C ILE A 335 22.09 32.39 -2.38
N ARG A 336 20.97 31.68 -2.61
CA ARG A 336 21.00 30.33 -3.21
C ARG A 336 21.55 30.32 -4.64
N ALA A 337 21.21 31.30 -5.48
CA ALA A 337 21.72 31.37 -6.85
C ALA A 337 23.26 31.45 -6.89
N GLU A 338 23.88 32.17 -5.94
CA GLU A 338 25.33 32.25 -5.80
C GLU A 338 25.95 31.01 -5.10
N HIS A 339 25.40 30.60 -3.96
CA HIS A 339 26.02 29.60 -3.06
C HIS A 339 25.56 28.15 -3.30
N GLY A 340 24.48 27.96 -4.06
CA GLY A 340 23.87 26.68 -4.39
C GLY A 340 22.81 26.25 -3.39
N ASN A 341 21.70 25.72 -3.90
CA ASN A 341 20.53 25.28 -3.13
C ASN A 341 20.71 23.97 -2.34
N PHE A 342 21.76 23.19 -2.61
CA PHE A 342 21.88 21.82 -2.09
C PHE A 342 21.92 21.72 -0.54
N LYS A 343 22.27 22.79 0.18
CA LYS A 343 22.13 22.85 1.66
C LYS A 343 20.66 22.78 2.07
N ASP A 344 19.81 23.51 1.37
CA ASP A 344 18.39 23.64 1.67
C ASP A 344 17.64 22.37 1.24
N THR A 345 17.84 21.90 0.01
CA THR A 345 17.17 20.69 -0.50
C THR A 345 17.53 19.43 0.30
N THR A 346 18.78 19.29 0.75
CA THR A 346 19.16 18.18 1.66
C THR A 346 18.72 18.36 3.11
N SER A 347 18.30 19.56 3.54
CA SER A 347 17.90 19.80 4.93
C SER A 347 16.60 19.08 5.31
N TYR A 348 15.70 18.85 4.35
CA TYR A 348 14.50 17.99 4.53
C TYR A 348 14.87 16.60 5.09
N TYR A 349 15.91 15.97 4.53
CA TYR A 349 16.42 14.68 5.00
C TYR A 349 17.12 14.77 6.36
N ARG A 350 17.79 15.90 6.65
CA ARG A 350 18.64 16.08 7.84
C ARG A 350 17.88 16.51 9.10
N GLN A 351 16.70 17.13 8.93
CA GLN A 351 15.98 17.83 10.00
C GLN A 351 14.62 17.21 10.33
N GLY A 352 14.36 15.98 9.88
CA GLY A 352 13.23 15.17 10.35
C GLY A 352 11.85 15.56 9.78
N ALA A 353 11.79 16.39 8.74
CA ALA A 353 10.56 16.87 8.09
C ALA A 353 9.50 15.79 7.87
N ALA A 354 9.95 14.60 7.46
CA ALA A 354 9.09 13.46 7.13
C ALA A 354 8.49 12.74 8.36
N SER A 355 9.18 12.73 9.51
CA SER A 355 9.01 11.67 10.52
C SER A 355 8.68 12.15 11.94
N GLU A 356 8.86 13.43 12.22
CA GLU A 356 8.62 14.06 13.53
C GLU A 356 7.21 14.68 13.61
N PRO A 357 6.58 14.77 14.79
CA PRO A 357 5.23 15.33 14.95
C PRO A 357 5.11 16.77 14.47
N TRP A 358 3.95 17.13 13.89
CA TRP A 358 3.64 18.51 13.51
C TRP A 358 2.87 19.21 14.63
N HIS A 359 3.53 20.17 15.26
CA HIS A 359 2.94 21.02 16.29
C HIS A 359 2.22 22.21 15.63
N LYS A 360 0.92 22.05 15.37
CA LYS A 360 0.11 23.05 14.66
C LYS A 360 -0.01 24.34 15.45
N SER A 361 0.11 25.48 14.76
CA SER A 361 -0.19 26.79 15.35
C SER A 361 -1.69 26.95 15.62
N LEU A 362 -2.06 27.85 16.53
CA LEU A 362 -3.48 28.13 16.82
C LEU A 362 -4.16 28.77 15.61
N GLU A 363 -3.42 29.56 14.85
CA GLU A 363 -3.79 30.20 13.60
C GLU A 363 -4.10 29.15 12.53
N THR A 364 -3.25 28.14 12.35
CA THR A 364 -3.47 27.02 11.44
C THR A 364 -4.66 26.16 11.88
N ILE A 365 -4.80 25.85 13.17
CA ILE A 365 -5.98 25.12 13.67
C ILE A 365 -7.27 25.89 13.37
N SER A 366 -7.28 27.20 13.60
CA SER A 366 -8.42 28.09 13.30
C SER A 366 -8.74 28.15 11.81
N ALA A 367 -7.71 28.25 10.95
CA ALA A 367 -7.87 28.27 9.49
C ALA A 367 -8.37 26.93 8.91
N LEU A 368 -7.90 25.79 9.45
CA LEU A 368 -8.42 24.48 9.05
C LEU A 368 -9.88 24.28 9.51
N HIS A 369 -10.26 24.85 10.65
CA HIS A 369 -11.63 24.82 11.15
C HIS A 369 -12.58 25.72 10.34
N SER A 370 -12.13 26.87 9.84
CA SER A 370 -12.98 27.77 9.03
C SER A 370 -13.34 27.20 7.66
N ILE A 371 -12.49 26.35 7.07
CA ILE A 371 -12.74 25.68 5.79
C ILE A 371 -13.93 24.70 5.84
N SER A 372 -14.16 24.03 6.98
CA SER A 372 -15.21 23.03 7.12
C SER A 372 -15.80 22.99 8.54
N PRO A 373 -16.77 23.88 8.86
CA PRO A 373 -17.53 23.80 10.10
C PRO A 373 -18.48 22.59 10.17
N ASP A 374 -18.82 21.98 9.01
CA ASP A 374 -19.64 20.76 8.97
C ASP A 374 -18.81 19.49 9.25
N GLU A 375 -19.27 18.69 10.23
CA GLU A 375 -18.65 17.41 10.64
C GLU A 375 -18.61 16.35 9.51
N HIS A 376 -19.46 16.51 8.50
CA HIS A 376 -19.70 15.54 7.41
C HIS A 376 -18.50 15.25 6.51
N ARG A 377 -17.38 16.00 6.59
CA ARG A 377 -16.14 15.69 5.86
C ARG A 377 -15.16 14.79 6.60
N ARG A 378 -15.50 14.28 7.78
CA ARG A 378 -14.80 13.13 8.38
C ARG A 378 -15.24 11.85 7.66
N THR A 379 -14.64 11.54 6.51
CA THR A 379 -14.64 10.16 6.00
C THR A 379 -13.87 9.31 7.00
N SER A 380 -14.60 8.57 7.83
CA SER A 380 -13.99 7.71 8.83
C SER A 380 -13.14 6.64 8.11
N CYS A 381 -11.83 6.62 8.37
CA CYS A 381 -11.19 5.31 8.55
C CYS A 381 -12.07 4.54 9.53
N GLY A 382 -12.43 3.29 9.22
CA GLY A 382 -13.53 2.56 9.89
C GLY A 382 -13.35 2.24 11.38
N THR A 383 -12.40 2.87 12.06
CA THR A 383 -12.23 2.88 13.51
C THR A 383 -13.35 3.71 14.15
N GLY A 384 -14.38 3.04 14.66
CA GLY A 384 -15.42 3.68 15.46
C GLY A 384 -14.86 4.23 16.77
N VAL A 385 -15.44 5.33 17.25
CA VAL A 385 -15.25 5.95 18.59
C VAL A 385 -13.84 6.48 18.93
N PHE A 386 -12.77 5.87 18.44
CA PHE A 386 -11.39 6.28 18.68
C PHE A 386 -10.80 7.01 17.46
N ASP A 387 -10.10 8.12 17.68
CA ASP A 387 -9.31 8.77 16.64
C ASP A 387 -8.33 7.74 16.04
N PRO A 388 -8.29 7.54 14.70
CA PRO A 388 -7.39 6.57 14.09
C PRO A 388 -5.94 6.94 14.40
N ALA A 389 -5.09 5.91 14.55
CA ALA A 389 -3.71 6.07 14.95
C ALA A 389 -2.93 7.04 14.03
N PRO A 390 -1.84 7.66 14.51
CA PRO A 390 -1.01 8.54 13.70
C PRO A 390 -0.59 7.89 12.37
N GLY A 391 -0.71 8.66 11.28
CA GLY A 391 -0.35 8.22 9.94
C GLY A 391 -1.45 7.46 9.16
N PHE A 392 -2.66 7.35 9.68
CA PHE A 392 -3.84 6.99 8.88
C PHE A 392 -4.35 8.21 8.10
N LEU A 393 -4.79 8.03 6.86
CA LEU A 393 -5.35 9.12 6.07
C LEU A 393 -6.75 9.50 6.59
N LYS A 394 -7.10 10.77 6.39
CA LYS A 394 -8.42 11.35 6.72
C LYS A 394 -9.06 12.06 5.51
N ALA A 395 -8.44 12.01 4.34
CA ALA A 395 -8.88 12.66 3.10
C ALA A 395 -8.81 11.72 1.90
N ASN A 396 -9.59 12.06 0.86
CA ASN A 396 -9.66 11.38 -0.43
C ASN A 396 -8.29 11.15 -1.07
N ALA A 397 -7.75 9.94 -1.21
CA ALA A 397 -6.41 9.71 -1.80
C ALA A 397 -6.39 8.73 -3.00
N THR A 398 -5.78 9.12 -4.11
CA THR A 398 -5.44 8.21 -5.23
C THR A 398 -3.92 8.10 -5.32
N ILE A 399 -3.38 6.91 -5.05
CA ILE A 399 -1.94 6.65 -5.02
C ILE A 399 -1.53 5.97 -6.32
N LEU A 400 -0.60 6.56 -7.08
CA LEU A 400 -0.04 6.02 -8.32
C LEU A 400 1.39 5.52 -8.08
N TRP A 401 1.60 4.21 -8.18
CA TRP A 401 2.85 3.57 -7.80
C TRP A 401 3.60 2.91 -8.97
N GLY A 402 4.69 3.53 -9.42
CA GLY A 402 5.65 2.91 -10.34
C GLY A 402 6.43 1.77 -9.69
N MET A 403 6.27 0.54 -10.19
CA MET A 403 6.87 -0.67 -9.60
C MET A 403 8.38 -0.80 -9.79
N LYS A 404 8.98 -0.01 -10.69
CA LYS A 404 10.43 0.01 -10.93
C LYS A 404 11.14 1.11 -10.11
N ASP A 405 10.58 1.52 -8.99
CA ASP A 405 11.16 2.54 -8.11
C ASP A 405 12.57 2.09 -7.61
N PRO A 406 13.66 2.82 -7.95
CA PRO A 406 14.99 2.49 -7.46
C PRO A 406 15.29 3.03 -6.05
N ALA A 407 14.48 3.95 -5.53
CA ALA A 407 14.68 4.61 -4.25
C ALA A 407 13.90 3.93 -3.11
N ILE A 408 12.73 3.37 -3.41
CA ILE A 408 11.80 2.82 -2.43
C ILE A 408 11.48 1.34 -2.71
N ASN A 409 11.58 0.50 -1.68
CA ASN A 409 11.20 -0.90 -1.77
C ASN A 409 9.66 -1.05 -1.73
N ASN A 410 9.09 -1.57 -2.83
CA ASN A 410 7.65 -1.77 -2.99
C ASN A 410 6.97 -2.49 -1.82
N TYR A 411 7.60 -3.52 -1.22
CA TYR A 411 7.00 -4.27 -0.11
C TYR A 411 6.86 -3.39 1.13
N LEU A 412 7.91 -2.65 1.52
CA LEU A 412 7.85 -1.78 2.69
C LEU A 412 6.86 -0.63 2.52
N ALA A 413 6.63 -0.17 1.28
CA ALA A 413 5.76 0.97 1.00
C ALA A 413 4.30 0.60 0.71
N LEU A 414 4.00 -0.60 0.23
CA LEU A 414 2.65 -1.01 -0.18
C LEU A 414 2.01 -2.07 0.72
N GLU A 415 2.77 -2.93 1.40
CA GLU A 415 2.18 -3.96 2.26
C GLU A 415 1.40 -3.30 3.40
N GLY A 416 0.12 -3.63 3.55
CA GLY A 416 -0.77 -3.03 4.55
C GLY A 416 -1.18 -1.57 4.25
N ILE A 417 -0.90 -1.02 3.05
CA ILE A 417 -1.26 0.38 2.75
C ILE A 417 -2.77 0.62 2.74
N ALA A 418 -3.54 -0.35 2.23
CA ALA A 418 -4.99 -0.24 2.09
C ALA A 418 -5.71 -0.01 3.44
N ASP A 419 -5.17 -0.60 4.52
CA ASP A 419 -5.73 -0.47 5.87
C ASP A 419 -5.60 0.96 6.44
N ARG A 420 -4.75 1.81 5.84
CA ARG A 420 -4.55 3.23 6.23
C ARG A 420 -5.28 4.23 5.35
N LEU A 421 -6.10 3.76 4.40
CA LEU A 421 -6.83 4.60 3.46
C LEU A 421 -8.30 4.75 3.87
N VAL A 422 -8.88 5.94 3.68
CA VAL A 422 -10.32 6.15 3.86
C VAL A 422 -11.12 5.61 2.68
N GLN A 423 -12.41 5.32 2.90
CA GLN A 423 -13.33 4.93 1.84
C GLN A 423 -13.32 5.95 0.68
N GLY A 424 -13.26 5.47 -0.57
CA GLY A 424 -13.11 6.34 -1.76
C GLY A 424 -11.66 6.72 -2.06
N SER A 425 -10.68 6.13 -1.37
CA SER A 425 -9.27 6.13 -1.75
C SER A 425 -8.87 4.84 -2.45
N GLN A 426 -7.78 4.87 -3.21
CA GLN A 426 -7.30 3.73 -3.99
C GLN A 426 -5.79 3.76 -4.27
N VAL A 427 -5.22 2.58 -4.53
CA VAL A 427 -3.84 2.41 -5.01
C VAL A 427 -3.85 1.81 -6.41
N ILE A 428 -3.23 2.49 -7.36
CA ILE A 428 -3.08 2.09 -8.74
C ILE A 428 -1.59 1.83 -9.00
N VAL A 429 -1.28 0.58 -9.33
CA VAL A 429 0.08 0.11 -9.59
C VAL A 429 0.37 0.24 -11.09
N LEU A 430 1.55 0.76 -11.41
CA LEU A 430 2.08 1.00 -12.77
C LEU A 430 3.31 0.09 -13.00
N PRO A 431 3.16 -1.13 -13.57
CA PRO A 431 4.24 -2.13 -13.62
C PRO A 431 5.51 -1.72 -14.38
N ARG A 432 5.41 -0.81 -15.35
CA ARG A 432 6.53 -0.40 -16.22
C ARG A 432 7.16 0.92 -15.81
N SER A 433 6.53 1.69 -14.93
CA SER A 433 7.00 2.99 -14.44
C SER A 433 7.89 2.87 -13.20
N GLY A 434 8.79 3.83 -13.01
CA GLY A 434 9.68 3.96 -11.85
C GLY A 434 9.27 5.11 -10.93
N HIS A 435 10.27 5.73 -10.29
CA HIS A 435 10.04 6.78 -9.30
C HIS A 435 9.52 8.09 -9.91
N PHE A 436 10.16 8.56 -10.98
CA PHE A 436 9.97 9.91 -11.54
C PHE A 436 8.77 9.98 -12.51
N THR A 437 7.61 9.50 -12.08
CA THR A 437 6.41 9.39 -12.93
C THR A 437 5.99 10.68 -13.66
N PRO A 438 6.21 11.93 -13.19
CA PRO A 438 5.89 13.12 -13.98
C PRO A 438 6.81 13.32 -15.21
N MET A 439 8.01 12.73 -15.18
CA MET A 439 9.00 12.78 -16.26
C MET A 439 8.88 11.61 -17.23
N GLU A 440 8.52 10.42 -16.74
CA GLU A 440 8.39 9.20 -17.54
C GLU A 440 7.22 9.29 -18.53
N VAL A 441 7.42 8.85 -19.77
CA VAL A 441 6.40 9.00 -20.84
C VAL A 441 5.12 8.22 -20.55
N GLU A 442 5.22 7.04 -19.95
CA GLU A 442 4.06 6.23 -19.55
C GLU A 442 3.53 6.61 -18.15
N GLY A 443 4.42 7.03 -17.24
CA GLY A 443 4.02 7.48 -15.90
C GLY A 443 3.18 8.75 -15.97
N ARG A 444 3.59 9.71 -16.80
CA ARG A 444 2.93 11.01 -16.93
C ARG A 444 1.55 10.89 -17.57
N THR A 445 1.33 9.96 -18.50
CA THR A 445 0.01 9.76 -19.13
C THR A 445 -0.97 9.08 -18.18
N ALA A 446 -0.51 8.11 -17.38
CA ALA A 446 -1.31 7.55 -16.27
C ALA A 446 -1.67 8.62 -15.23
N LEU A 447 -0.71 9.48 -14.86
CA LEU A 447 -0.92 10.58 -13.91
C LEU A 447 -1.86 11.65 -14.48
N GLU A 448 -1.71 12.03 -15.75
CA GLU A 448 -2.60 12.94 -16.46
C GLU A 448 -4.05 12.44 -16.47
N ALA A 449 -4.26 11.15 -16.78
CA ALA A 449 -5.60 10.54 -16.75
C ALA A 449 -6.24 10.55 -15.35
N ALA A 450 -5.45 10.30 -14.29
CA ALA A 450 -5.95 10.38 -12.91
C ALA A 450 -6.30 11.82 -12.49
N VAL A 451 -5.47 12.81 -12.87
CA VAL A 451 -5.77 14.23 -12.62
C VAL A 451 -7.01 14.66 -13.40
N GLN A 452 -7.15 14.26 -14.66
CA GLN A 452 -8.32 14.59 -15.48
C GLN A 452 -9.60 13.95 -14.93
N TRP A 453 -9.57 12.70 -14.46
CA TRP A 453 -10.69 12.06 -13.76
C TRP A 453 -11.13 12.84 -12.52
N ALA A 454 -10.18 13.30 -11.69
CA ALA A 454 -10.49 14.12 -10.53
C ALA A 454 -11.08 15.48 -10.95
N VAL A 455 -10.47 16.18 -11.92
CA VAL A 455 -11.00 17.44 -12.47
C VAL A 455 -12.44 17.27 -12.97
N LYS A 456 -12.77 16.16 -13.63
CA LYS A 456 -14.10 15.86 -14.20
C LYS A 456 -15.21 15.44 -13.22
N GLY A 457 -14.93 15.45 -11.92
CA GLY A 457 -15.96 15.17 -10.91
C GLY A 457 -15.81 13.83 -10.21
N GLU A 458 -14.69 13.13 -10.38
CA GLU A 458 -14.52 11.74 -9.95
C GLU A 458 -15.55 10.79 -10.61
N THR A 459 -15.98 11.15 -11.83
CA THR A 459 -17.02 10.43 -12.57
C THR A 459 -16.49 9.13 -13.17
N GLY A 460 -16.95 8.00 -12.63
CA GLY A 460 -16.52 6.66 -13.06
C GLY A 460 -15.31 6.15 -12.28
N ASP A 461 -14.80 4.98 -12.69
CA ASP A 461 -13.68 4.32 -12.02
C ASP A 461 -12.32 4.87 -12.51
N VAL A 462 -11.49 5.38 -11.60
CA VAL A 462 -10.15 5.91 -11.96
C VAL A 462 -9.21 4.80 -12.45
N GLY A 463 -9.39 3.57 -11.99
CA GLY A 463 -8.61 2.43 -12.45
C GLY A 463 -8.84 2.18 -13.94
N GLN A 464 -10.09 2.24 -14.39
CA GLN A 464 -10.47 2.18 -15.81
C GLN A 464 -9.95 3.40 -16.59
N ALA A 465 -10.04 4.61 -16.02
CA ALA A 465 -9.50 5.82 -16.65
C ALA A 465 -7.98 5.69 -16.91
N VAL A 466 -7.21 5.25 -15.92
CA VAL A 466 -5.77 5.00 -16.05
C VAL A 466 -5.50 3.79 -16.96
N GLN A 467 -6.28 2.71 -16.88
CA GLN A 467 -6.13 1.54 -17.76
C GLN A 467 -6.35 1.87 -19.24
N SER A 468 -7.20 2.84 -19.55
CA SER A 468 -7.44 3.26 -20.95
C SER A 468 -6.19 3.81 -21.64
N VAL A 469 -5.29 4.45 -20.89
CA VAL A 469 -4.00 4.98 -21.38
C VAL A 469 -2.81 4.08 -21.01
N TYR A 470 -2.97 3.25 -19.98
CA TYR A 470 -1.93 2.35 -19.45
C TYR A 470 -2.54 0.95 -19.21
N PRO A 471 -2.65 0.09 -20.24
CA PRO A 471 -3.43 -1.16 -20.16
C PRO A 471 -2.96 -2.17 -19.10
N GLU A 472 -1.71 -2.09 -18.63
CA GLU A 472 -1.17 -2.96 -17.58
C GLU A 472 -1.38 -2.41 -16.16
N ALA A 473 -1.97 -1.22 -15.99
CA ALA A 473 -2.22 -0.63 -14.69
C ALA A 473 -3.24 -1.47 -13.90
N ARG A 474 -3.02 -1.63 -12.59
CA ARG A 474 -3.90 -2.46 -11.74
C ARG A 474 -4.27 -1.72 -10.48
N LEU A 475 -5.55 -1.81 -10.11
CA LEU A 475 -5.99 -1.48 -8.76
C LEU A 475 -5.42 -2.54 -7.81
N ALA A 476 -4.59 -2.14 -6.84
CA ALA A 476 -4.10 -3.06 -5.82
C ALA A 476 -5.28 -3.45 -4.91
N ARG A 477 -5.72 -4.70 -5.03
CA ARG A 477 -6.68 -5.30 -4.08
C ARG A 477 -5.93 -5.72 -2.81
N ASN A 478 -6.62 -5.72 -1.68
CA ASN A 478 -6.06 -6.00 -0.35
C ASN A 478 -5.24 -7.30 -0.27
N ASP A 479 -5.54 -8.29 -1.13
CA ASP A 479 -4.88 -9.60 -1.11
C ASP A 479 -3.61 -9.66 -2.00
N GLU A 480 -3.45 -8.75 -2.97
CA GLU A 480 -2.44 -8.85 -4.04
C GLU A 480 -1.06 -8.24 -3.69
N THR A 481 -0.96 -7.42 -2.64
CA THR A 481 0.35 -6.86 -2.21
C THR A 481 1.31 -7.96 -1.74
N SER A 482 0.78 -9.01 -1.12
CA SER A 482 1.59 -10.09 -0.51
C SER A 482 2.09 -11.15 -1.50
N SER A 483 1.36 -11.43 -2.59
CA SER A 483 1.53 -12.66 -3.39
C SER A 483 2.50 -12.54 -4.57
N HIS A 484 2.61 -11.37 -5.21
CA HIS A 484 3.43 -11.18 -6.41
C HIS A 484 4.82 -10.57 -6.15
N LEU A 485 5.07 -9.97 -4.98
CA LEU A 485 6.37 -9.34 -4.65
C LEU A 485 7.54 -10.31 -4.44
N HIS A 486 7.29 -11.63 -4.42
CA HIS A 486 8.35 -12.65 -4.36
C HIS A 486 8.88 -13.12 -5.73
N GLN A 487 8.33 -12.63 -6.85
CA GLN A 487 8.74 -13.06 -8.19
C GLN A 487 9.38 -11.93 -9.01
N SER A 488 10.53 -11.43 -8.55
CA SER A 488 11.46 -10.70 -9.43
C SER A 488 12.22 -11.69 -10.32
N PRO A 489 12.13 -11.62 -11.67
CA PRO A 489 12.84 -12.53 -12.57
C PRO A 489 14.37 -12.50 -12.39
N THR A 490 14.91 -11.37 -11.93
CA THR A 490 16.34 -11.11 -11.77
C THR A 490 17.01 -12.01 -10.73
N VAL A 491 16.26 -12.46 -9.71
CA VAL A 491 16.80 -13.34 -8.65
C VAL A 491 16.97 -14.78 -9.13
N GLN A 492 16.13 -15.23 -10.07
CA GLN A 492 16.17 -16.62 -10.57
C GLN A 492 17.41 -16.87 -11.44
N ALA A 493 17.84 -15.89 -12.23
CA ALA A 493 19.03 -15.96 -13.07
C ALA A 493 20.34 -16.09 -12.26
N ALA A 494 20.42 -15.47 -11.07
CA ALA A 494 21.58 -15.55 -10.18
C ALA A 494 21.70 -16.91 -9.45
N LEU A 495 20.58 -17.61 -9.21
CA LEU A 495 20.55 -18.88 -8.48
C LEU A 495 20.67 -20.11 -9.39
N SER A 496 20.35 -19.99 -10.70
CA SER A 496 20.54 -21.08 -11.66
C SER A 496 22.00 -21.40 -12.00
N SER A 497 22.94 -20.48 -11.72
CA SER A 497 24.38 -20.66 -11.97
C SER A 497 25.13 -21.38 -10.84
N THR A 498 24.57 -21.42 -9.63
CA THR A 498 25.23 -21.95 -8.42
C THR A 498 24.92 -23.43 -8.12
N TYR A 499 23.99 -24.05 -8.85
CA TYR A 499 23.57 -25.45 -8.65
C TYR A 499 23.82 -26.38 -9.86
N ARG A 500 25.05 -26.37 -10.39
CA ARG A 500 25.61 -27.51 -11.16
C ARG A 500 27.05 -27.79 -10.73
N GLY A 501 27.22 -28.54 -9.63
CA GLY A 501 28.52 -28.66 -8.98
C GLY A 501 28.72 -29.86 -8.06
N CYS A 502 28.15 -31.04 -8.36
CA CYS A 502 28.59 -32.27 -7.72
C CYS A 502 28.31 -33.52 -8.58
N GLY A 503 29.35 -34.25 -8.98
CA GLY A 503 29.22 -35.57 -9.62
C GLY A 503 30.12 -35.83 -10.84
N LYS A 504 31.29 -36.44 -10.56
CA LYS A 504 32.22 -37.13 -11.49
C LYS A 504 33.26 -36.30 -12.27
N ARG A 505 34.53 -36.48 -11.88
CA ARG A 505 35.73 -36.32 -12.73
C ARG A 505 35.74 -37.45 -13.79
N PRO A 506 36.45 -37.34 -14.94
CA PRO A 506 37.91 -37.48 -14.97
C PRO A 506 38.70 -36.51 -15.89
N TYR A 507 39.98 -36.34 -15.50
CA TYR A 507 41.19 -36.06 -16.29
C TYR A 507 41.42 -34.74 -17.06
N LEU A 508 42.68 -34.31 -16.96
CA LEU A 508 43.29 -33.14 -17.58
C LEU A 508 43.79 -33.46 -19.00
N ALA A 509 43.70 -32.49 -19.90
CA ALA A 509 44.76 -32.17 -20.85
C ALA A 509 44.70 -30.69 -21.25
N SER A 510 45.86 -30.06 -21.39
CA SER A 510 46.04 -28.67 -21.77
C SER A 510 45.83 -28.45 -23.27
N GLN A 511 45.47 -27.22 -23.68
CA GLN A 511 46.33 -26.38 -24.52
C GLN A 511 45.77 -24.97 -24.78
N SER A 512 46.63 -24.08 -25.29
CA SER A 512 46.45 -22.64 -25.44
C SER A 512 46.17 -22.19 -26.88
N ALA A 513 45.28 -21.21 -27.07
CA ALA A 513 45.35 -20.11 -28.06
C ALA A 513 44.07 -19.26 -27.87
N ARG A 514 44.05 -17.93 -27.68
CA ARG A 514 44.72 -16.77 -28.30
C ARG A 514 44.11 -16.35 -29.66
N VAL A 515 43.72 -15.07 -29.69
CA VAL A 515 43.36 -14.20 -30.84
C VAL A 515 41.90 -14.20 -31.33
N SER A 516 41.39 -12.96 -31.44
CA SER A 516 40.07 -12.52 -31.88
C SER A 516 39.97 -12.36 -33.42
N PRO A 517 39.08 -11.51 -33.97
CA PRO A 517 37.75 -11.87 -34.48
C PRO A 517 37.68 -11.74 -36.03
N LYS A 518 36.48 -11.88 -36.65
CA LYS A 518 35.94 -10.94 -37.68
C LYS A 518 34.65 -11.43 -38.37
N LEU A 519 33.78 -10.44 -38.63
CA LEU A 519 32.80 -10.24 -39.72
C LEU A 519 31.69 -11.27 -40.05
N ALA A 520 30.51 -10.67 -40.32
CA ALA A 520 29.33 -11.17 -41.03
C ALA A 520 29.57 -11.21 -42.58
N PRO A 521 28.60 -11.45 -43.53
CA PRO A 521 27.14 -11.35 -43.40
C PRO A 521 26.23 -12.33 -44.24
N ALA A 522 24.91 -12.21 -43.99
CA ALA A 522 23.74 -12.24 -44.91
C ALA A 522 23.46 -13.33 -45.98
N GLN A 523 22.13 -13.46 -46.25
CA GLN A 523 21.42 -14.10 -47.40
C GLN A 523 21.20 -15.64 -47.32
N ASP A 524 20.05 -16.24 -47.72
CA ASP A 524 18.73 -15.68 -48.11
C ASP A 524 17.52 -16.67 -48.00
N SER A 525 16.33 -16.16 -48.34
CA SER A 525 15.03 -16.74 -48.80
C SER A 525 14.75 -18.27 -48.86
N ALA A 526 13.50 -18.65 -48.50
CA ALA A 526 12.45 -19.14 -49.44
C ALA A 526 11.41 -20.11 -48.82
N THR A 527 10.12 -19.82 -49.04
CA THR A 527 8.95 -20.75 -48.87
C THR A 527 8.55 -21.30 -50.25
N PRO A 528 7.88 -22.47 -50.40
CA PRO A 528 6.40 -22.46 -50.36
C PRO A 528 5.62 -23.77 -50.02
N ALA A 529 4.36 -23.58 -49.63
CA ALA A 529 3.11 -24.32 -49.96
C ALA A 529 2.89 -25.86 -49.79
N ARG A 530 1.66 -26.16 -49.32
CA ARG A 530 0.96 -27.45 -49.06
C ARG A 530 0.64 -28.30 -50.32
N PRO A 531 0.15 -29.54 -50.13
CA PRO A 531 -1.29 -29.81 -50.41
C PRO A 531 -2.07 -30.57 -49.29
N ARG A 532 -3.27 -31.10 -49.61
CA ARG A 532 -4.38 -31.49 -48.70
C ARG A 532 -5.02 -32.84 -49.10
N ILE A 533 -5.54 -33.64 -48.13
CA ILE A 533 -6.82 -34.44 -48.17
C ILE A 533 -6.86 -35.74 -49.07
N PRO A 534 -7.63 -36.85 -48.81
CA PRO A 534 -8.14 -37.55 -47.59
C PRO A 534 -8.06 -39.15 -47.71
N PRO A 535 -9.04 -40.02 -47.33
CA PRO A 535 -9.43 -40.59 -46.01
C PRO A 535 -9.47 -42.16 -45.95
N GLN A 536 -10.24 -42.74 -44.99
CA GLN A 536 -10.74 -44.14 -44.84
C GLN A 536 -9.89 -45.15 -44.02
N ASN A 537 -10.43 -46.26 -43.48
CA ASN A 537 -11.63 -46.52 -42.63
C ASN A 537 -11.69 -48.03 -42.26
N PHE A 538 -11.76 -48.41 -40.97
CA PHE A 538 -12.26 -49.70 -40.42
C PHE A 538 -12.43 -49.47 -38.90
N GLY A 539 -13.48 -49.83 -38.16
CA GLY A 539 -14.53 -50.87 -38.28
C GLY A 539 -14.31 -51.87 -37.13
N THR A 540 -15.14 -52.01 -36.08
CA THR A 540 -16.56 -52.43 -36.10
C THR A 540 -17.28 -52.26 -34.73
N ALA A 541 -18.59 -52.02 -34.79
CA ALA A 541 -19.73 -52.62 -34.03
C ALA A 541 -19.56 -53.01 -32.54
N ARG A 542 -20.53 -52.82 -31.63
CA ARG A 542 -22.01 -52.63 -31.73
C ARG A 542 -22.43 -51.43 -30.83
N SER A 543 -23.67 -50.96 -30.71
CA SER A 543 -24.98 -51.51 -31.11
C SER A 543 -25.98 -50.38 -31.49
N TRP A 544 -27.29 -50.56 -31.25
CA TRP A 544 -28.40 -49.76 -31.77
C TRP A 544 -29.46 -49.32 -30.72
N ARG A 545 -29.90 -48.04 -30.84
CA ARG A 545 -31.32 -47.54 -30.95
C ARG A 545 -32.22 -47.53 -29.69
N LYS A 546 -33.31 -46.74 -29.52
CA LYS A 546 -34.08 -45.66 -30.24
C LYS A 546 -35.00 -44.97 -29.15
N ILE A 547 -35.64 -43.77 -29.23
CA ILE A 547 -35.53 -42.55 -30.07
C ILE A 547 -36.37 -41.37 -29.47
N GLU A 548 -36.13 -40.12 -29.94
CA GLU A 548 -36.97 -38.88 -29.99
C GLU A 548 -37.98 -38.40 -28.89
N ARG A 549 -37.74 -37.14 -28.46
CA ARG A 549 -38.60 -35.92 -28.50
C ARG A 549 -39.97 -35.81 -27.78
N SER A 550 -40.23 -34.53 -27.40
CA SER A 550 -41.53 -33.85 -27.20
C SER A 550 -42.17 -34.08 -25.82
N ALA A 551 -42.85 -33.16 -25.12
CA ALA A 551 -43.05 -31.69 -25.07
C ALA A 551 -44.18 -31.47 -24.03
N VAL A 552 -44.78 -30.27 -23.93
CA VAL A 552 -45.97 -29.91 -23.10
C VAL A 552 -45.63 -29.68 -21.60
N SER A 553 -45.43 -28.41 -21.18
CA SER A 553 -46.43 -27.49 -20.55
C SER A 553 -46.64 -27.77 -19.05
N GLY A 554 -46.80 -26.82 -18.11
CA GLY A 554 -46.88 -25.35 -18.17
C GLY A 554 -47.71 -24.84 -16.98
N ALA A 555 -47.52 -23.57 -16.54
CA ALA A 555 -48.27 -22.88 -15.46
C ALA A 555 -48.03 -23.42 -14.01
N LEU A 556 -48.20 -22.65 -12.92
CA LEU A 556 -48.28 -21.18 -12.72
C LEU A 556 -47.77 -20.79 -11.32
N TYR A 557 -47.44 -19.51 -11.19
CA TYR A 557 -47.27 -18.67 -10.00
C TYR A 557 -48.33 -18.79 -8.86
N ASN A 558 -47.93 -18.23 -7.69
CA ASN A 558 -48.72 -17.91 -6.47
C ASN A 558 -48.95 -19.11 -5.52
N THR A 559 -49.01 -18.96 -4.19
CA THR A 559 -49.22 -17.74 -3.36
C THR A 559 -48.48 -17.81 -2.01
N LEU A 560 -48.09 -16.66 -1.45
CA LEU A 560 -47.68 -16.49 -0.06
C LEU A 560 -48.85 -16.68 0.92
N ALA A 561 -48.63 -17.32 2.07
CA ALA A 561 -49.45 -17.17 3.27
C ALA A 561 -48.57 -17.28 4.54
N ARG A 562 -48.88 -16.46 5.56
CA ARG A 562 -48.09 -16.32 6.80
C ARG A 562 -48.62 -17.20 7.95
N PRO A 563 -47.83 -17.42 9.01
CA PRO A 563 -48.15 -18.39 10.06
C PRO A 563 -48.90 -17.78 11.26
N GLN A 564 -49.90 -18.49 11.75
CA GLN A 564 -50.43 -18.49 13.12
C GLN A 564 -51.42 -19.67 13.26
N GLU A 565 -51.78 -20.03 14.50
CA GLU A 565 -52.64 -21.19 14.88
C GLU A 565 -52.00 -22.59 14.78
N ALA A 566 -51.44 -23.07 15.89
CA ALA A 566 -51.56 -24.45 16.39
C ALA A 566 -50.74 -24.64 17.70
N LEU A 567 -51.11 -23.92 18.76
CA LEU A 567 -50.51 -24.09 20.09
C LEU A 567 -51.62 -24.12 21.14
N GLU A 568 -52.39 -25.21 21.16
CA GLU A 568 -53.21 -25.68 22.29
C GLU A 568 -53.87 -27.02 21.92
N LEU A 569 -53.45 -28.10 22.57
CA LEU A 569 -54.23 -29.30 22.95
C LEU A 569 -53.29 -30.41 23.43
N PHE A 570 -52.86 -30.29 24.68
CA PHE A 570 -52.36 -31.42 25.47
C PHE A 570 -53.54 -31.95 26.32
N ASP A 571 -53.98 -33.19 26.11
CA ASP A 571 -54.13 -34.15 27.21
C ASP A 571 -54.36 -35.60 26.72
N SER A 572 -54.02 -36.56 27.59
CA SER A 572 -54.62 -37.89 27.73
C SER A 572 -54.65 -38.83 26.50
N SER A 573 -53.60 -39.64 26.34
CA SER A 573 -53.67 -41.09 26.64
C SER A 573 -52.45 -41.87 26.12
N TYR A 574 -51.99 -42.83 26.93
CA TYR A 574 -50.83 -43.67 26.64
C TYR A 574 -51.17 -44.69 25.53
N ARG A 575 -50.51 -44.60 24.38
CA ARG A 575 -50.44 -45.68 23.37
C ARG A 575 -49.05 -45.75 22.76
N VAL A 576 -48.50 -46.96 22.77
CA VAL A 576 -47.23 -47.30 22.10
C VAL A 576 -47.37 -47.02 20.60
N ARG A 577 -46.49 -46.18 20.06
CA ARG A 577 -46.35 -45.92 18.61
C ARG A 577 -45.12 -46.68 18.08
N SER A 578 -45.17 -47.04 16.80
CA SER A 578 -44.13 -47.83 16.13
C SER A 578 -42.95 -46.98 15.67
N GLU A 579 -41.77 -47.60 15.56
CA GLU A 579 -40.49 -46.97 15.19
C GLU A 579 -40.55 -46.22 13.83
N GLU A 580 -41.45 -46.61 12.91
CA GLU A 580 -41.66 -45.90 11.64
C GLU A 580 -42.24 -44.48 11.80
N GLU A 581 -43.07 -44.21 12.82
CA GLU A 581 -43.60 -42.86 13.06
C GLU A 581 -42.55 -41.94 13.71
N GLU A 582 -41.69 -42.47 14.59
CA GLU A 582 -40.54 -41.71 15.11
C GLU A 582 -39.53 -41.40 14.01
N GLY A 583 -39.23 -42.35 13.11
CA GLY A 583 -38.36 -42.11 11.96
C GLY A 583 -38.89 -41.01 11.03
N LEU A 584 -40.20 -40.95 10.80
CA LEU A 584 -40.83 -39.93 9.95
C LEU A 584 -40.93 -38.56 10.64
N LEU A 585 -41.17 -38.50 11.95
CA LEU A 585 -41.12 -37.25 12.71
C LEU A 585 -39.69 -36.73 12.85
N ALA A 586 -38.72 -37.59 13.16
CA ALA A 586 -37.31 -37.23 13.20
C ALA A 586 -36.82 -36.76 11.81
N GLY A 587 -37.24 -37.43 10.73
CA GLY A 587 -36.98 -36.98 9.36
C GLY A 587 -37.57 -35.61 9.05
N LYS A 588 -38.80 -35.32 9.50
CA LYS A 588 -39.43 -33.99 9.33
C LYS A 588 -38.83 -32.91 10.22
N LEU A 589 -38.50 -33.19 11.48
CA LEU A 589 -37.79 -32.24 12.35
C LEU A 589 -36.37 -31.97 11.82
N THR A 590 -35.67 -32.97 11.30
CA THR A 590 -34.34 -32.79 10.68
C THR A 590 -34.47 -31.99 9.38
N ALA A 591 -35.50 -32.22 8.56
CA ALA A 591 -35.76 -31.43 7.35
C ALA A 591 -36.17 -29.98 7.66
N VAL A 592 -36.93 -29.74 8.74
CA VAL A 592 -37.31 -28.39 9.18
C VAL A 592 -36.13 -27.65 9.83
N ALA A 593 -35.27 -28.35 10.58
CA ALA A 593 -34.03 -27.81 11.11
C ALA A 593 -33.01 -27.50 10.00
N MET A 594 -32.88 -28.38 8.99
CA MET A 594 -32.03 -28.13 7.81
C MET A 594 -32.60 -27.08 6.85
N ALA A 595 -33.89 -26.75 6.95
CA ALA A 595 -34.50 -25.63 6.22
C ALA A 595 -34.30 -24.27 6.91
N ALA A 596 -33.63 -24.23 8.07
CA ALA A 596 -33.60 -23.05 8.95
C ALA A 596 -32.19 -22.61 9.39
N CYS A 597 -31.18 -22.69 8.51
CA CYS A 597 -30.01 -21.80 8.54
C CYS A 597 -29.46 -21.57 7.12
N GLN A 598 -29.32 -20.31 6.75
CA GLN A 598 -28.64 -19.83 5.54
C GLN A 598 -27.90 -18.54 5.89
N GLY A 599 -26.63 -18.43 5.51
CA GLY A 599 -25.78 -17.27 5.78
C GLY A 599 -24.53 -17.57 6.61
N ALA A 600 -23.62 -16.60 6.60
CA ALA A 600 -22.37 -16.63 7.37
C ALA A 600 -22.58 -16.17 8.83
N VAL A 601 -21.68 -16.60 9.71
CA VAL A 601 -21.76 -16.34 11.16
C VAL A 601 -20.39 -16.00 11.74
N TYR A 602 -20.35 -15.12 12.75
CA TYR A 602 -19.19 -15.01 13.65
C TYR A 602 -19.25 -16.11 14.70
N CYS A 603 -18.16 -16.84 14.88
CA CYS A 603 -18.10 -17.92 15.86
C CYS A 603 -16.90 -17.77 16.79
N THR A 604 -17.10 -18.02 18.08
CA THR A 604 -15.99 -18.24 19.03
C THR A 604 -16.18 -19.57 19.75
N ILE A 605 -15.18 -20.00 20.53
CA ILE A 605 -15.25 -21.20 21.36
C ILE A 605 -14.94 -20.83 22.81
N LEU A 606 -15.76 -21.33 23.75
CA LEU A 606 -15.51 -21.21 25.19
C LEU A 606 -15.31 -22.60 25.83
N LEU A 607 -14.07 -22.88 26.26
CA LEU A 607 -13.67 -24.16 26.87
C LEU A 607 -13.57 -24.12 28.40
N SER A 608 -13.55 -22.92 29.00
CA SER A 608 -13.39 -22.71 30.44
C SER A 608 -14.07 -21.40 30.87
N ASP A 609 -14.64 -21.38 32.07
CA ASP A 609 -15.25 -20.18 32.67
C ASP A 609 -14.31 -18.96 32.67
N ASN A 610 -12.99 -19.17 32.76
CA ASN A 610 -12.00 -18.10 32.80
C ASN A 610 -11.98 -17.22 31.53
N TYR A 611 -12.44 -17.76 30.40
CA TYR A 611 -12.53 -17.03 29.13
C TYR A 611 -13.89 -16.33 28.93
N LEU A 612 -14.86 -16.47 29.85
CA LEU A 612 -16.16 -15.81 29.74
C LEU A 612 -16.04 -14.29 29.57
N PRO A 613 -15.19 -13.55 30.33
CA PRO A 613 -15.03 -12.11 30.14
C PRO A 613 -14.55 -11.77 28.72
N GLY A 614 -13.66 -12.60 28.16
CA GLY A 614 -13.14 -12.41 26.80
C GLY A 614 -14.21 -12.61 25.74
N ALA A 615 -14.97 -13.71 25.80
CA ALA A 615 -16.09 -13.96 24.89
C ALA A 615 -17.15 -12.84 24.96
N MET A 616 -17.49 -12.36 26.17
CA MET A 616 -18.43 -11.26 26.35
C MET A 616 -17.88 -9.95 25.74
N VAL A 617 -16.61 -9.60 25.99
CA VAL A 617 -15.94 -8.42 25.40
C VAL A 617 -15.90 -8.52 23.86
N LEU A 618 -15.55 -9.67 23.30
CA LEU A 618 -15.56 -9.90 21.85
C LEU A 618 -16.96 -9.64 21.27
N ALA A 619 -17.98 -10.28 21.82
CA ALA A 619 -19.36 -10.15 21.34
C ALA A 619 -19.91 -8.71 21.45
N HIS A 620 -19.60 -8.00 22.53
CA HIS A 620 -19.92 -6.58 22.66
C HIS A 620 -19.14 -5.73 21.66
N SER A 621 -17.84 -5.91 21.52
CA SER A 621 -17.01 -5.14 20.58
C SER A 621 -17.45 -5.26 19.12
N LEU A 622 -17.98 -6.42 18.71
CA LEU A 622 -18.58 -6.61 17.38
C LEU A 622 -19.93 -5.88 17.25
N LYS A 623 -20.80 -5.95 18.26
CA LYS A 623 -22.11 -5.28 18.27
C LYS A 623 -22.01 -3.76 18.33
N ASP A 624 -21.15 -3.24 19.19
CA ASP A 624 -20.97 -1.80 19.42
C ASP A 624 -20.34 -1.13 18.18
N ASN A 625 -19.54 -1.87 17.40
CA ASN A 625 -19.06 -1.46 16.07
C ASN A 625 -20.06 -1.74 14.93
N GLY A 626 -21.32 -2.04 15.24
CA GLY A 626 -22.42 -2.06 14.27
C GLY A 626 -22.48 -3.29 13.35
N THR A 627 -21.91 -4.44 13.76
CA THR A 627 -22.01 -5.68 12.95
C THR A 627 -23.45 -6.05 12.63
N LYS A 628 -23.66 -6.57 11.42
CA LYS A 628 -24.91 -7.23 11.01
C LYS A 628 -24.79 -8.76 11.03
N GLY A 629 -23.62 -9.29 11.38
CA GLY A 629 -23.35 -10.71 11.48
C GLY A 629 -24.10 -11.35 12.66
N ARG A 630 -24.59 -12.58 12.47
CA ARG A 630 -25.05 -13.42 13.57
C ARG A 630 -23.84 -13.84 14.41
N LEU A 631 -24.03 -13.98 15.72
CA LEU A 631 -22.99 -14.40 16.66
C LEU A 631 -23.33 -15.78 17.25
N ALA A 632 -22.43 -16.73 17.10
CA ALA A 632 -22.49 -18.06 17.70
C ALA A 632 -21.30 -18.29 18.65
N VAL A 633 -21.49 -19.13 19.67
CA VAL A 633 -20.42 -19.62 20.53
C VAL A 633 -20.54 -21.14 20.69
N LEU A 634 -19.44 -21.85 20.44
CA LEU A 634 -19.36 -23.28 20.76
C LEU A 634 -18.90 -23.44 22.21
N ILE A 635 -19.54 -24.34 22.95
CA ILE A 635 -19.26 -24.58 24.37
C ILE A 635 -19.05 -26.05 24.66
N THR A 636 -18.28 -26.37 25.70
CA THR A 636 -18.18 -27.71 26.31
C THR A 636 -19.00 -27.73 27.60
N PRO A 637 -20.27 -28.18 27.59
CA PRO A 637 -21.18 -28.00 28.73
C PRO A 637 -20.76 -28.75 30.00
N ASP A 638 -19.87 -29.72 29.85
CA ASP A 638 -19.23 -30.53 30.88
C ASP A 638 -18.10 -29.79 31.62
N THR A 639 -17.52 -28.73 31.05
CA THR A 639 -16.42 -27.95 31.65
C THR A 639 -16.85 -26.56 32.15
N LEU A 640 -18.05 -26.10 31.81
CA LEU A 640 -18.57 -24.77 32.14
C LEU A 640 -19.65 -24.80 33.23
N LYS A 641 -19.73 -23.74 34.03
CA LYS A 641 -20.85 -23.56 34.97
C LYS A 641 -22.16 -23.25 34.22
N PRO A 642 -23.33 -23.68 34.72
CA PRO A 642 -24.62 -23.27 34.16
C PRO A 642 -24.78 -21.75 34.04
N SER A 643 -24.32 -20.99 35.05
CA SER A 643 -24.33 -19.53 35.03
C SER A 643 -23.52 -18.93 33.87
N THR A 644 -22.38 -19.53 33.52
CA THR A 644 -21.55 -19.12 32.36
C THR A 644 -22.33 -19.30 31.05
N ILE A 645 -23.04 -20.42 30.93
CA ILE A 645 -23.85 -20.74 29.74
C ILE A 645 -25.06 -19.80 29.66
N ASP A 646 -25.68 -19.45 30.78
CA ASP A 646 -26.80 -18.51 30.82
C ASP A 646 -26.37 -17.07 30.51
N GLU A 647 -25.19 -16.63 30.98
CA GLU A 647 -24.60 -15.34 30.62
C GLU A 647 -24.37 -15.23 29.10
N LEU A 648 -23.80 -16.26 28.47
CA LEU A 648 -23.57 -16.29 27.01
C LEU A 648 -24.85 -16.12 26.20
N LYS A 649 -25.97 -16.73 26.64
CA LYS A 649 -27.29 -16.61 25.96
C LYS A 649 -27.82 -15.18 25.95
N THR A 650 -27.32 -14.28 26.79
CA THR A 650 -27.75 -12.87 26.79
C THR A 650 -27.16 -12.08 25.61
N VAL A 651 -26.01 -12.50 25.06
CA VAL A 651 -25.29 -11.78 24.01
C VAL A 651 -25.19 -12.57 22.69
N TYR A 652 -24.96 -13.88 22.76
CA TYR A 652 -24.86 -14.74 21.58
C TYR A 652 -26.24 -15.18 21.08
N HIS A 653 -26.41 -15.23 19.75
CA HIS A 653 -27.66 -15.67 19.13
C HIS A 653 -27.81 -17.19 19.18
N GLU A 654 -26.69 -17.91 19.14
CA GLU A 654 -26.63 -19.37 19.21
C GLU A 654 -25.52 -19.81 20.17
N VAL A 655 -25.87 -20.72 21.09
CA VAL A 655 -24.94 -21.35 22.04
C VAL A 655 -24.96 -22.85 21.76
N ILE A 656 -23.87 -23.37 21.22
CA ILE A 656 -23.83 -24.70 20.59
C ILE A 656 -22.98 -25.66 21.42
N PRO A 657 -23.54 -26.75 21.97
CA PRO A 657 -22.76 -27.75 22.69
C PRO A 657 -21.89 -28.57 21.72
N ILE A 658 -20.61 -28.68 22.03
CA ILE A 658 -19.64 -29.53 21.35
C ILE A 658 -19.02 -30.54 22.32
N ALA A 659 -18.48 -31.63 21.78
CA ALA A 659 -17.72 -32.59 22.57
C ALA A 659 -16.33 -32.02 22.89
N HIS A 660 -15.93 -32.10 24.15
CA HIS A 660 -14.57 -31.78 24.60
C HIS A 660 -13.55 -32.75 23.98
N LEU A 661 -12.42 -32.20 23.49
CA LEU A 661 -11.35 -32.98 22.87
C LEU A 661 -9.97 -32.47 23.32
N GLU A 662 -9.25 -33.31 24.06
CA GLU A 662 -7.89 -33.06 24.53
C GLU A 662 -6.81 -33.63 23.58
N ASN A 663 -5.61 -33.05 23.64
CA ASN A 663 -4.42 -33.62 23.02
C ASN A 663 -3.76 -34.69 23.92
N PRO A 664 -3.75 -35.99 23.55
CA PRO A 664 -3.11 -37.04 24.35
C PRO A 664 -1.57 -36.99 24.37
N PHE A 665 -0.93 -36.07 23.63
CA PHE A 665 0.53 -35.94 23.53
C PHE A 665 1.01 -34.52 23.89
N SER A 666 0.73 -34.09 25.12
CA SER A 666 0.95 -32.73 25.64
C SER A 666 2.41 -32.27 25.84
N LYS A 667 3.42 -33.10 25.55
CA LYS A 667 4.85 -32.77 25.85
C LYS A 667 5.34 -31.46 25.21
N ASN A 668 4.83 -31.08 24.04
CA ASN A 668 5.23 -29.84 23.38
C ASN A 668 4.61 -28.60 24.04
N LEU A 669 3.40 -28.70 24.60
CA LEU A 669 2.73 -27.59 25.31
C LEU A 669 3.50 -27.17 26.57
N TYR A 670 4.04 -28.13 27.32
CA TYR A 670 4.91 -27.85 28.47
C TYR A 670 6.26 -27.24 28.07
N LEU A 671 6.77 -27.50 26.85
CA LEU A 671 7.96 -26.84 26.31
C LEU A 671 7.70 -25.40 25.83
N MET A 672 6.43 -25.05 25.61
CA MET A 672 5.98 -23.71 25.25
C MET A 672 5.42 -22.90 26.43
N ASP A 673 5.38 -23.48 27.63
CA ASP A 673 4.79 -22.90 28.85
C ASP A 673 3.30 -22.53 28.68
N ARG A 674 2.57 -23.34 27.90
CA ARG A 674 1.13 -23.15 27.57
C ARG A 674 0.28 -24.42 27.82
N PRO A 675 0.20 -24.92 29.07
CA PRO A 675 -0.61 -26.09 29.39
C PRO A 675 -2.13 -25.84 29.27
N ASP A 676 -2.56 -24.58 29.26
CA ASP A 676 -3.93 -24.12 29.01
C ASP A 676 -4.48 -24.56 27.65
N LEU A 677 -3.61 -24.76 26.66
CA LEU A 677 -4.00 -25.11 25.29
C LEU A 677 -4.32 -26.61 25.09
N ILE A 678 -4.33 -27.44 26.14
CA ILE A 678 -4.51 -28.90 26.03
C ILE A 678 -5.85 -29.32 25.39
N SER A 679 -6.89 -28.48 25.52
CA SER A 679 -8.23 -28.72 24.97
C SER A 679 -8.47 -28.08 23.59
N THR A 680 -7.45 -27.43 23.00
CA THR A 680 -7.60 -26.67 21.73
C THR A 680 -8.00 -27.51 20.52
N PHE A 681 -7.79 -28.84 20.54
CA PHE A 681 -8.32 -29.73 19.50
C PHE A 681 -9.85 -29.70 19.41
N SER A 682 -10.56 -29.21 20.43
CA SER A 682 -12.00 -28.91 20.35
C SER A 682 -12.34 -27.93 19.22
N LYS A 683 -11.39 -27.08 18.77
CA LYS A 683 -11.50 -26.15 17.62
C LYS A 683 -11.78 -26.85 16.29
N ILE A 684 -11.48 -28.14 16.17
CA ILE A 684 -11.85 -28.97 15.02
C ILE A 684 -13.39 -29.02 14.83
N ALA A 685 -14.17 -28.82 15.90
CA ALA A 685 -15.63 -28.82 15.85
C ALA A 685 -16.22 -27.73 14.93
N LEU A 686 -15.47 -26.68 14.58
CA LEU A 686 -15.87 -25.66 13.61
C LEU A 686 -16.23 -26.28 12.25
N TRP A 687 -15.45 -27.25 11.77
CA TRP A 687 -15.71 -27.93 10.49
C TRP A 687 -16.93 -28.86 10.53
N LYS A 688 -17.46 -29.19 11.72
CA LYS A 688 -18.68 -29.98 11.87
C LYS A 688 -19.96 -29.14 11.72
N GLN A 689 -19.86 -27.80 11.81
CA GLN A 689 -21.01 -26.90 11.84
C GLN A 689 -21.61 -26.63 10.45
N THR A 690 -22.01 -27.69 9.73
CA THR A 690 -22.51 -27.63 8.35
C THR A 690 -23.90 -26.98 8.22
N GLN A 691 -24.48 -26.46 9.31
CA GLN A 691 -25.62 -25.56 9.27
C GLN A 691 -25.25 -24.15 8.76
N TYR A 692 -23.97 -23.77 8.70
CA TYR A 692 -23.53 -22.49 8.18
C TYR A 692 -22.79 -22.64 6.86
N ASP A 693 -23.04 -21.73 5.91
CA ASP A 693 -22.31 -21.67 4.64
C ASP A 693 -20.84 -21.24 4.83
N GLN A 694 -20.59 -20.39 5.84
CA GLN A 694 -19.29 -19.83 6.15
C GLN A 694 -19.21 -19.40 7.63
N ILE A 695 -18.05 -19.59 8.24
CA ILE A 695 -17.76 -19.15 9.60
C ILE A 695 -16.59 -18.18 9.58
N VAL A 696 -16.77 -17.00 10.19
CA VAL A 696 -15.67 -16.14 10.61
C VAL A 696 -15.38 -16.45 12.07
N TYR A 697 -14.37 -17.27 12.30
CA TYR A 697 -13.92 -17.66 13.61
C TYR A 697 -13.01 -16.59 14.23
N ILE A 698 -13.23 -16.28 15.50
CA ILE A 698 -12.40 -15.39 16.31
C ILE A 698 -12.23 -16.01 17.71
N ASP A 699 -10.99 -16.19 18.18
CA ASP A 699 -10.68 -16.67 19.53
C ASP A 699 -11.19 -15.69 20.62
N ALA A 700 -11.57 -16.22 21.78
CA ALA A 700 -12.21 -15.45 22.85
C ALA A 700 -11.28 -14.44 23.56
N ASP A 701 -9.99 -14.38 23.23
CA ASP A 701 -9.03 -13.40 23.74
C ASP A 701 -8.76 -12.23 22.77
N ALA A 702 -9.48 -12.16 21.65
CA ALA A 702 -9.45 -11.04 20.72
C ALA A 702 -10.51 -9.95 21.02
N ILE A 703 -10.29 -8.74 20.48
CA ILE A 703 -11.23 -7.61 20.55
C ILE A 703 -11.38 -6.97 19.17
N ALA A 704 -12.62 -6.71 18.75
CA ALA A 704 -12.89 -6.04 17.48
C ALA A 704 -12.82 -4.52 17.63
N ILE A 705 -11.76 -3.89 17.12
CA ILE A 705 -11.66 -2.41 17.01
C ILE A 705 -12.62 -1.87 15.94
N ARG A 706 -12.95 -2.71 14.94
CA ARG A 706 -13.98 -2.52 13.91
C ARG A 706 -14.65 -3.87 13.67
N ALA A 707 -15.95 -3.90 13.40
CA ALA A 707 -16.63 -5.10 12.91
C ALA A 707 -16.16 -5.46 11.48
N PRO A 708 -15.53 -6.64 11.26
CA PRO A 708 -14.96 -7.00 9.96
C PRO A 708 -16.02 -7.71 9.08
N ASP A 709 -17.16 -7.06 8.86
CA ASP A 709 -18.35 -7.67 8.23
C ASP A 709 -18.08 -8.15 6.79
N GLU A 710 -17.10 -7.55 6.09
CA GLU A 710 -16.65 -8.03 4.78
C GLU A 710 -16.16 -9.49 4.79
N LEU A 711 -15.60 -9.98 5.90
CA LEU A 711 -15.14 -11.37 6.05
C LEU A 711 -16.29 -12.38 5.99
N LEU A 712 -17.52 -11.97 6.36
CA LEU A 712 -18.72 -12.81 6.23
C LEU A 712 -19.06 -13.10 4.77
N THR A 713 -18.60 -12.27 3.83
CA THR A 713 -18.85 -12.39 2.39
C THR A 713 -17.62 -12.83 1.58
N LEU A 714 -16.46 -12.96 2.22
CA LEU A 714 -15.19 -13.31 1.58
C LEU A 714 -15.26 -14.68 0.91
N ASN A 715 -14.81 -14.80 -0.34
CA ASN A 715 -14.84 -16.08 -1.05
C ASN A 715 -13.57 -16.91 -0.79
N VAL A 716 -13.60 -17.78 0.22
CA VAL A 716 -12.44 -18.59 0.64
C VAL A 716 -12.37 -19.94 -0.07
N THR A 717 -11.16 -20.37 -0.45
CA THR A 717 -10.93 -21.67 -1.11
C THR A 717 -10.99 -22.84 -0.14
N SER A 718 -10.50 -22.65 1.09
CA SER A 718 -10.52 -23.65 2.17
C SER A 718 -10.59 -22.97 3.54
N VAL A 719 -9.53 -22.23 3.87
CA VAL A 719 -9.40 -21.35 5.03
C VAL A 719 -8.68 -20.08 4.57
N ALA A 720 -9.21 -18.91 4.95
CA ALA A 720 -8.45 -17.67 4.96
C ALA A 720 -8.08 -17.30 6.40
N ALA A 721 -6.87 -16.82 6.63
CA ALA A 721 -6.38 -16.48 7.96
C ALA A 721 -5.24 -15.45 7.88
N VAL A 722 -4.81 -14.93 9.03
CA VAL A 722 -3.71 -13.96 9.12
C VAL A 722 -2.35 -14.69 9.23
N PRO A 723 -1.28 -14.27 8.54
CA PRO A 723 0.06 -14.85 8.72
C PRO A 723 0.57 -14.74 10.16
N ASP A 724 1.10 -15.82 10.71
CA ASP A 724 1.66 -15.82 12.06
C ASP A 724 2.92 -14.95 12.15
N ILE A 725 2.94 -14.01 13.11
CA ILE A 725 4.04 -13.07 13.32
C ILE A 725 5.39 -13.75 13.62
N GLY A 726 5.39 -14.95 14.19
CA GLY A 726 6.59 -15.76 14.43
C GLY A 726 7.04 -16.53 13.20
N TRP A 727 6.11 -17.05 12.41
CA TRP A 727 6.39 -17.84 11.20
C TRP A 727 5.39 -17.55 10.08
N PRO A 728 5.63 -16.54 9.21
CA PRO A 728 4.65 -16.06 8.23
C PRO A 728 4.30 -17.01 7.06
N ASP A 729 4.87 -18.22 7.01
CA ASP A 729 4.40 -19.28 6.10
C ASP A 729 3.27 -20.13 6.73
N CYS A 730 3.06 -19.99 8.03
CA CYS A 730 1.92 -20.50 8.77
C CYS A 730 0.93 -19.36 9.02
N PHE A 731 -0.34 -19.70 9.12
CA PHE A 731 -1.34 -18.76 9.63
C PHE A 731 -1.46 -18.87 11.15
N ASN A 732 -1.82 -17.76 11.79
CA ASN A 732 -2.30 -17.74 13.15
C ASN A 732 -3.76 -18.23 13.19
N SER A 733 -4.11 -19.13 14.10
CA SER A 733 -5.46 -19.70 14.18
C SER A 733 -6.45 -18.87 15.01
N GLY A 734 -6.04 -17.70 15.50
CA GLY A 734 -6.85 -16.75 16.27
C GLY A 734 -8.04 -16.20 15.50
N VAL A 735 -7.83 -15.81 14.24
CA VAL A 735 -8.88 -15.34 13.33
C VAL A 735 -8.80 -16.09 12.00
N MET A 736 -9.91 -16.73 11.63
CA MET A 736 -10.00 -17.56 10.42
C MET A 736 -11.38 -17.41 9.75
N VAL A 737 -11.42 -17.35 8.42
CA VAL A 737 -12.65 -17.52 7.63
C VAL A 737 -12.62 -18.90 6.98
N LEU A 738 -13.61 -19.74 7.28
CA LEU A 738 -13.63 -21.15 6.85
C LEU A 738 -15.01 -21.59 6.38
N ARG A 739 -15.05 -22.66 5.58
CA ARG A 739 -16.29 -23.32 5.13
C ARG A 739 -16.46 -24.68 5.81
N PRO A 740 -17.45 -24.84 6.72
CA PRO A 740 -17.66 -26.10 7.43
C PRO A 740 -17.91 -27.26 6.48
N ASN A 741 -17.19 -28.36 6.66
CA ASN A 741 -17.41 -29.58 5.88
C ASN A 741 -16.92 -30.83 6.63
N LEU A 742 -17.69 -31.91 6.53
CA LEU A 742 -17.40 -33.16 7.26
C LEU A 742 -16.10 -33.84 6.81
N LYS A 743 -15.64 -33.59 5.58
CA LYS A 743 -14.41 -34.19 5.04
C LYS A 743 -13.17 -33.68 5.79
N ASP A 744 -13.04 -32.35 5.94
CA ASP A 744 -11.95 -31.76 6.72
C ASP A 744 -12.10 -32.06 8.21
N TYR A 745 -13.33 -32.03 8.76
CA TYR A 745 -13.60 -32.44 10.14
C TYR A 745 -13.03 -33.84 10.45
N HIS A 746 -13.35 -34.85 9.63
CA HIS A 746 -12.85 -36.20 9.83
C HIS A 746 -11.34 -36.34 9.61
N SER A 747 -10.76 -35.57 8.69
CA SER A 747 -9.30 -35.56 8.46
C SER A 747 -8.53 -34.95 9.64
N LEU A 748 -8.98 -33.79 10.13
CA LEU A 748 -8.44 -33.12 11.30
C LEU A 748 -8.56 -33.97 12.56
N LEU A 749 -9.72 -34.61 12.77
CA LEU A 749 -9.94 -35.54 13.89
C LEU A 749 -8.96 -36.73 13.85
N ALA A 750 -8.71 -37.29 12.66
CA ALA A 750 -7.76 -38.38 12.48
C ALA A 750 -6.29 -37.96 12.71
N TYR A 751 -5.95 -36.70 12.46
CA TYR A 751 -4.64 -36.13 12.80
C TYR A 751 -4.50 -35.90 14.32
N ALA A 752 -5.53 -35.32 14.96
CA ALA A 752 -5.59 -35.06 16.39
C ALA A 752 -5.50 -36.36 17.22
N GLN A 753 -6.24 -37.40 16.85
CA GLN A 753 -6.17 -38.73 17.47
C GLN A 753 -4.77 -39.38 17.38
N ARG A 754 -3.94 -38.96 16.42
CA ARG A 754 -2.56 -39.43 16.25
C ARG A 754 -1.53 -38.50 16.91
N GLY A 755 -1.96 -37.43 17.60
CA GLY A 755 -1.07 -36.43 18.20
C GLY A 755 -0.31 -35.57 17.19
N ILE A 756 -0.80 -35.46 15.95
CA ILE A 756 -0.09 -34.77 14.87
C ILE A 756 -0.32 -33.26 14.97
N SER A 757 0.55 -32.58 15.72
CA SER A 757 0.68 -31.13 15.72
C SER A 757 2.14 -30.74 16.01
N PHE A 758 2.71 -29.76 15.30
CA PHE A 758 4.10 -29.37 15.50
C PHE A 758 4.31 -28.52 16.76
N ASP A 759 3.30 -27.77 17.21
CA ASP A 759 3.33 -27.01 18.47
C ASP A 759 2.63 -27.74 19.63
N GLY A 760 1.77 -28.71 19.30
CA GLY A 760 0.95 -29.45 20.28
C GLY A 760 -0.41 -28.84 20.54
N ALA A 761 -0.77 -27.75 19.85
CA ALA A 761 -2.05 -27.04 19.89
C ALA A 761 -2.78 -27.11 18.53
N ASP A 762 -3.90 -26.40 18.43
CA ASP A 762 -4.69 -26.24 17.20
C ASP A 762 -3.91 -25.58 16.06
N GLN A 763 -3.14 -24.51 16.32
CA GLN A 763 -2.44 -23.78 15.25
C GLN A 763 -1.52 -24.70 14.45
N GLY A 764 -0.72 -25.55 15.11
CA GLY A 764 0.14 -26.51 14.46
C GLY A 764 -0.61 -27.65 13.76
N LEU A 765 -1.71 -28.12 14.32
CA LEU A 765 -2.59 -29.12 13.69
C LEU A 765 -3.18 -28.58 12.37
N LEU A 766 -3.76 -27.38 12.44
CA LEU A 766 -4.44 -26.73 11.33
C LEU A 766 -3.47 -26.39 10.20
N ASN A 767 -2.29 -25.85 10.51
CA ASN A 767 -1.24 -25.58 9.52
C ASN A 767 -0.63 -26.86 8.89
N MET A 768 -0.69 -28.01 9.56
CA MET A 768 -0.26 -29.29 8.97
C MET A 768 -1.27 -29.88 7.99
N HIS A 769 -2.57 -29.57 8.15
CA HIS A 769 -3.64 -29.98 7.25
C HIS A 769 -3.83 -28.98 6.09
N PHE A 770 -4.04 -27.70 6.38
CA PHE A 770 -4.27 -26.62 5.41
C PHE A 770 -2.95 -26.04 4.88
N LYS A 771 -2.29 -26.78 3.98
CA LYS A 771 -1.01 -26.35 3.35
C LYS A 771 -1.16 -25.18 2.37
N ASN A 772 -2.36 -25.01 1.81
CA ASN A 772 -2.74 -23.88 0.99
C ASN A 772 -3.88 -23.17 1.73
N TRP A 773 -3.74 -21.88 1.94
CA TRP A 773 -4.69 -21.02 2.67
C TRP A 773 -4.62 -19.60 2.08
N ASP A 774 -5.73 -18.88 2.16
CA ASP A 774 -5.87 -17.53 1.60
C ASP A 774 -5.41 -16.47 2.63
N ARG A 775 -4.58 -15.50 2.23
CA ARG A 775 -3.98 -14.54 3.17
C ARG A 775 -4.90 -13.37 3.47
N LEU A 776 -5.25 -13.18 4.74
CA LEU A 776 -5.87 -11.96 5.25
C LEU A 776 -4.80 -10.92 5.64
N SER A 777 -5.17 -9.63 5.66
CA SER A 777 -4.30 -8.57 6.19
C SER A 777 -3.95 -8.83 7.66
N PHE A 778 -2.73 -8.44 8.06
CA PHE A 778 -2.28 -8.46 9.45
C PHE A 778 -3.15 -7.60 10.38
N ALA A 779 -3.92 -6.64 9.85
CA ALA A 779 -4.84 -5.82 10.63
C ALA A 779 -6.05 -6.60 11.23
N TYR A 780 -6.30 -7.85 10.81
CA TYR A 780 -7.41 -8.66 11.32
C TYR A 780 -7.08 -9.51 12.56
N ASN A 781 -5.81 -9.64 12.97
CA ASN A 781 -5.37 -10.49 14.09
C ASN A 781 -3.99 -10.07 14.65
#